data_AF-A0A7X8QC37-F1
#
_entry.id   AF-A0A7X8QC37-F1
#
_cell.length_a   1.000
_cell.length_b   1.000
_cell.length_c   1.000
_cell.angle_alpha   90.00
_cell.angle_beta   90.00
_cell.angle_gamma   90.00
#
_symmetry.space_group_name_H-M   'P 1'
#
loop_
_entity.id
_entity.type
_entity.pdbx_description
1 polymer ?
#
loop_
_entity_poly.entity_id
_entity_poly.type
_entity_poly.pdbx_seq_one_letter_code
_entity_poly.pdbx_strand_id
1 'polypeptide(L)'
;MSKLLRSYLRYARGEKKTSPWALLYPLQFITRMWMKLRINLYARGLLSVTEPPLPVVSIGNNSLGGTNKTPMTELVVRQFQEAGIDAGLVSRGYRTKEHGPIWIGQDEESTRRETAGDEPLMLARRLPGVKIVVSRDRVQGVTLLASLGAKVAVTDDTFQHRRMARDVDIVLVDATCPFGNGNVIPAGSMREPKSAFSRADILVITKANQADPEQLAYTRAELEKLLDPQKIFTAEIRMESWLEIRGREERIIPADDRPVGSFLAFSAIGSPAGFYRFLEKEGISVKAHRTFRDHHIFTANDIEKLVELAVSLNVDGFICTEKDLINLPSELDLDIPIYIPRIVVSLDDDLGFRTKIMEKLKPNLMVASNGYGEDAIGVVLAKKMKKRFSSAEVSAFAFVGSGTHYRKEGFRVLSPSIEMPSGGVIKYSIFEFIKDLRHGLGSSITSQMSALSSLYSRYRTPVCVGDVYLLASMLWGQGMKPVLVATAKSVHLSGHLSVEQFLLRHRSRFVWTRDSETAEELRAGGVNAEFCGNPVMDLIDKERPEVDVWKGMEGARVLLLPGSRPRTYDDVKLILDAAKELSRRKECCFVMVPAPMIDVGKLVDNLEGWMSTAENSMLVSEGTRVRIYIGEVADAAVKADLLIGLGGTANQLCAGLGVPVVSILEKGKLIQKKLLKEAEVLVKADPLELAAAAEKILTDPDLRNRMRDAGIRNLGGTGALDHVVEYCASALGWDNRCKVYEKYRSFIEKRSGSGSTAEKEL
;
A
#
# COMPACT_ATOMS: atom_id res chain seq x y z
N MET A 1 2.55 42.75 5.28
CA MET A 1 1.29 42.19 4.72
C MET A 1 0.41 43.34 4.24
N SER A 2 -0.08 43.32 2.99
CA SER A 2 -0.90 44.42 2.44
C SER A 2 -2.21 44.59 3.23
N LYS A 3 -2.77 45.81 3.28
CA LYS A 3 -4.05 46.09 3.95
C LYS A 3 -5.19 45.24 3.37
N LEU A 4 -5.15 44.97 2.06
CA LEU A 4 -6.10 44.11 1.35
C LEU A 4 -6.04 42.64 1.83
N LEU A 5 -4.85 42.05 1.93
CA LEU A 5 -4.69 40.67 2.38
C LEU A 5 -5.15 40.50 3.84
N ARG A 6 -4.86 41.48 4.71
CA ARG A 6 -5.40 41.48 6.09
C ARG A 6 -6.92 41.56 6.09
N SER A 7 -7.52 42.44 5.30
CA SER A 7 -8.97 42.56 5.16
C SER A 7 -9.61 41.23 4.70
N TYR A 8 -9.02 40.59 3.70
CA TYR A 8 -9.45 39.29 3.18
C TYR A 8 -9.36 38.18 4.24
N LEU A 9 -8.22 38.05 4.92
CA LEU A 9 -8.02 37.03 5.95
C LEU A 9 -9.00 37.17 7.11
N ARG A 10 -9.32 38.40 7.54
CA ARG A 10 -10.35 38.64 8.58
C ARG A 10 -11.74 38.17 8.13
N TYR A 11 -12.11 38.43 6.88
CA TYR A 11 -13.36 37.90 6.32
C TYR A 11 -13.35 36.36 6.22
N ALA A 12 -12.28 35.78 5.69
CA ALA A 12 -12.12 34.33 5.52
C ALA A 12 -12.08 33.56 6.86
N ARG A 13 -11.62 34.20 7.93
CA ARG A 13 -11.65 33.69 9.32
C ARG A 13 -13.00 33.86 10.01
N GLY A 14 -13.95 34.58 9.40
CA GLY A 14 -15.26 34.84 10.00
C GLY A 14 -15.27 35.97 11.04
N GLU A 15 -14.17 36.71 11.22
CA GLU A 15 -14.09 37.85 12.14
C GLU A 15 -14.95 39.05 11.69
N LYS A 16 -15.34 39.08 10.40
CA LYS A 16 -16.27 40.06 9.83
C LYS A 16 -17.36 39.37 9.02
N LYS A 17 -18.63 39.57 9.41
CA LYS A 17 -19.79 39.00 8.71
C LYS A 17 -20.06 39.68 7.36
N THR A 18 -19.81 40.98 7.24
CA THR A 18 -20.01 41.77 6.00
C THR A 18 -18.67 42.32 5.49
N SER A 19 -18.39 42.10 4.21
CA SER A 19 -17.14 42.53 3.55
C SER A 19 -17.31 42.52 2.02
N PRO A 20 -16.62 43.41 1.26
CA PRO A 20 -16.58 43.36 -0.20
C PRO A 20 -16.14 41.99 -0.75
N TRP A 21 -15.33 41.25 0.02
CA TRP A 21 -14.90 39.89 -0.30
C TRP A 21 -16.04 38.87 -0.41
N ALA A 22 -17.27 39.19 0.05
CA ALA A 22 -18.45 38.37 -0.17
C ALA A 22 -18.77 38.14 -1.65
N LEU A 23 -18.32 39.02 -2.55
CA LEU A 23 -18.41 38.83 -4.00
C LEU A 23 -17.64 37.59 -4.50
N LEU A 24 -16.71 37.05 -3.71
CA LEU A 24 -16.00 35.81 -4.03
C LEU A 24 -16.84 34.55 -3.74
N TYR A 25 -18.01 34.68 -3.10
CA TYR A 25 -18.86 33.56 -2.71
C TYR A 25 -19.20 32.62 -3.89
N PRO A 26 -19.59 33.09 -5.09
CA PRO A 26 -19.88 32.20 -6.22
C PRO A 26 -18.67 31.38 -6.68
N LEU A 27 -17.45 31.93 -6.55
CA LEU A 27 -16.22 31.22 -6.94
C LEU A 27 -15.94 29.99 -6.08
N GLN A 28 -16.51 29.91 -4.88
CA GLN A 28 -16.38 28.73 -4.02
C GLN A 28 -17.02 27.48 -4.65
N PHE A 29 -18.09 27.64 -5.42
CA PHE A 29 -18.77 26.48 -6.02
C PHE A 29 -17.88 25.83 -7.07
N ILE A 30 -17.16 26.66 -7.84
CA ILE A 30 -16.17 26.22 -8.82
C ILE A 30 -15.02 25.49 -8.12
N THR A 31 -14.43 26.08 -7.07
CA THR A 31 -13.32 25.45 -6.36
C THR A 31 -13.75 24.16 -5.64
N ARG A 32 -14.93 24.16 -5.02
CA ARG A 32 -15.52 22.96 -4.39
C ARG A 32 -15.79 21.85 -5.41
N MET A 33 -16.32 22.18 -6.57
CA MET A 33 -16.56 21.21 -7.65
C MET A 33 -15.24 20.63 -8.16
N TRP A 34 -14.24 21.48 -8.41
CA TRP A 34 -12.91 21.05 -8.84
C TRP A 34 -12.22 20.16 -7.80
N MET A 35 -12.31 20.50 -6.51
CA MET A 35 -11.77 19.67 -5.42
C MET A 35 -12.47 18.32 -5.34
N LYS A 36 -13.81 18.28 -5.38
CA LYS A 36 -14.59 17.03 -5.41
C LYS A 36 -14.20 16.16 -6.61
N LEU A 37 -14.09 16.77 -7.80
CA LEU A 37 -13.63 16.08 -8.99
C LEU A 37 -12.24 15.48 -8.76
N ARG A 38 -11.27 16.30 -8.34
CA ARG A 38 -9.89 15.85 -8.08
C ARG A 38 -9.84 14.70 -7.06
N ILE A 39 -10.57 14.79 -5.95
CA ILE A 39 -10.65 13.73 -4.94
C ILE A 39 -11.19 12.44 -5.55
N ASN A 40 -12.28 12.54 -6.32
CA ASN A 40 -12.89 11.41 -7.00
C ASN A 40 -11.97 10.79 -8.07
N LEU A 41 -11.15 11.60 -8.76
CA LEU A 41 -10.16 11.10 -9.71
C LEU A 41 -9.06 10.27 -9.02
N TYR A 42 -8.63 10.65 -7.80
CA TYR A 42 -7.72 9.81 -7.00
C TYR A 42 -8.43 8.57 -6.47
N ALA A 43 -9.66 8.72 -5.96
CA ALA A 43 -10.45 7.60 -5.43
C ALA A 43 -10.70 6.51 -6.48
N ARG A 44 -10.90 6.93 -7.74
CA ARG A 44 -11.12 6.03 -8.89
C ARG A 44 -9.85 5.61 -9.62
N GLY A 45 -8.67 5.93 -9.09
CA GLY A 45 -7.41 5.59 -9.75
C GLY A 45 -7.29 6.14 -11.17
N LEU A 46 -7.90 7.29 -11.46
CA LEU A 46 -7.62 8.04 -12.69
C LEU A 46 -6.34 8.86 -12.50
N LEU A 47 -6.16 9.42 -11.30
CA LEU A 47 -4.89 9.96 -10.84
C LEU A 47 -4.13 8.90 -10.05
N SER A 48 -2.80 8.91 -10.18
CA SER A 48 -1.96 7.88 -9.57
C SER A 48 -1.62 8.21 -8.12
N VAL A 49 -1.81 7.21 -7.24
CA VAL A 49 -1.25 7.18 -5.90
C VAL A 49 -0.09 6.19 -5.90
N THR A 50 1.05 6.60 -5.35
CA THR A 50 2.26 5.78 -5.24
C THR A 50 2.53 5.46 -3.77
N GLU A 51 2.76 4.18 -3.48
CA GLU A 51 3.21 3.73 -2.16
C GLU A 51 4.71 3.99 -2.00
N PRO A 52 5.12 4.76 -0.98
CA PRO A 52 6.54 5.01 -0.71
C PRO A 52 7.23 3.81 -0.02
N PRO A 53 8.57 3.72 -0.07
CA PRO A 53 9.31 2.59 0.51
C PRO A 53 9.33 2.57 2.05
N LEU A 54 8.97 3.67 2.72
CA LEU A 54 8.85 3.74 4.18
C LEU A 54 7.39 3.92 4.60
N PRO A 55 6.99 3.47 5.81
CA PRO A 55 5.76 3.94 6.41
C PRO A 55 5.77 5.46 6.56
N VAL A 56 4.66 6.10 6.19
CA VAL A 56 4.53 7.57 6.23
C VAL A 56 3.46 8.02 7.23
N VAL A 57 3.85 8.88 8.16
CA VAL A 57 2.94 9.65 9.02
C VAL A 57 2.80 11.06 8.46
N SER A 58 1.61 11.42 8.02
CA SER A 58 1.27 12.72 7.46
C SER A 58 0.70 13.62 8.54
N ILE A 59 1.20 14.85 8.63
CA ILE A 59 0.70 15.89 9.53
C ILE A 59 0.25 17.07 8.68
N GLY A 60 -1.06 17.28 8.60
CA GLY A 60 -1.62 18.34 7.77
C GLY A 60 -2.71 19.12 8.47
N ASN A 61 -3.29 20.06 7.73
CA ASN A 61 -4.44 20.82 8.18
C ASN A 61 -5.37 21.09 6.99
N ASN A 62 -6.58 21.58 7.27
CA ASN A 62 -7.57 21.88 6.22
C ASN A 62 -7.91 23.38 6.09
N SER A 63 -7.16 24.27 6.75
CA SER A 63 -7.40 25.72 6.73
C SER A 63 -6.15 26.53 6.36
N LEU A 64 -6.35 27.79 5.97
CA LEU A 64 -5.27 28.76 5.82
C LEU A 64 -4.96 29.40 7.19
N GLY A 65 -3.79 29.10 7.73
CA GLY A 65 -3.35 29.62 9.01
C GLY A 65 -2.33 28.71 9.71
N GLY A 66 -1.78 29.19 10.83
CA GLY A 66 -0.88 28.42 11.67
C GLY A 66 -1.68 27.54 12.63
N THR A 67 -1.75 26.24 12.33
CA THR A 67 -2.45 25.21 13.13
C THR A 67 -1.48 24.37 13.96
N ASN A 68 -0.34 24.94 14.38
CA ASN A 68 0.71 24.26 15.17
C ASN A 68 1.28 22.96 14.54
N LYS A 69 1.41 22.92 13.20
CA LYS A 69 1.99 21.76 12.49
C LYS A 69 3.42 21.47 12.89
N THR A 70 4.26 22.49 13.00
CA THR A 70 5.69 22.34 13.29
C THR A 70 5.92 21.72 14.66
N PRO A 71 5.31 22.22 15.76
CA PRO A 71 5.41 21.55 17.07
C PRO A 71 4.79 20.14 17.11
N MET A 72 3.68 19.91 16.40
CA MET A 72 3.09 18.56 16.31
C MET A 72 4.00 17.58 15.57
N THR A 73 4.70 18.06 14.55
CA THR A 73 5.69 17.27 13.79
C THR A 73 6.86 16.88 14.68
N GLU A 74 7.37 17.82 15.45
CA GLU A 74 8.41 17.55 16.46
C GLU A 74 7.94 16.50 17.48
N LEU A 75 6.72 16.63 18.01
CA LEU A 75 6.13 15.66 18.94
C LEU A 75 6.17 14.25 18.34
N VAL A 76 5.57 14.04 17.16
CA VAL A 76 5.48 12.70 16.55
C VAL A 76 6.86 12.12 16.24
N VAL A 77 7.82 12.94 15.80
CA VAL A 77 9.20 12.47 15.58
C VAL A 77 9.83 12.01 16.90
N ARG A 78 9.72 12.81 17.97
CA ARG A 78 10.21 12.44 19.31
C ARG A 78 9.56 11.14 19.82
N GLN A 79 8.26 10.96 19.59
CA GLN A 79 7.55 9.72 19.98
C GLN A 79 8.16 8.46 19.34
N PHE A 80 8.58 8.54 18.07
CA PHE A 80 9.28 7.43 17.41
C PHE A 80 10.71 7.26 17.93
N GLN A 81 11.43 8.34 18.20
CA GLN A 81 12.77 8.28 18.79
C GLN A 81 12.75 7.64 20.19
N GLU A 82 11.75 7.97 21.02
CA GLU A 82 11.52 7.33 22.33
C GLU A 82 11.31 5.82 22.20
N ALA A 83 10.63 5.38 21.14
CA ALA A 83 10.46 3.97 20.80
C ALA A 83 11.73 3.33 20.19
N GLY A 84 12.82 4.09 20.05
CA GLY A 84 14.07 3.69 19.41
C GLY A 84 13.94 3.48 17.89
N ILE A 85 12.94 4.09 17.24
CA ILE A 85 12.72 3.99 15.80
C ILE A 85 13.32 5.23 15.13
N ASP A 86 14.21 5.02 14.16
CA ASP A 86 14.85 6.10 13.41
C ASP A 86 13.84 6.79 12.49
N ALA A 87 13.19 7.82 13.01
CA ALA A 87 12.29 8.67 12.25
C ALA A 87 13.07 9.70 11.44
N GLY A 88 12.64 9.90 10.20
CA GLY A 88 13.08 11.01 9.35
C GLY A 88 11.93 11.96 9.07
N LEU A 89 12.23 13.22 8.78
CA LEU A 89 11.24 14.26 8.46
C LEU A 89 11.38 14.71 7.01
N VAL A 90 10.27 14.78 6.28
CA VAL A 90 10.22 15.47 4.98
C VAL A 90 9.41 16.75 5.10
N SER A 91 10.08 17.88 4.90
CA SER A 91 9.44 19.20 4.81
C SER A 91 9.38 19.74 3.39
N ARG A 92 8.54 20.76 3.16
CA ARG A 92 8.37 21.38 1.83
C ARG A 92 9.48 22.33 1.44
N GLY A 93 10.10 23.00 2.41
CA GLY A 93 10.95 24.17 2.15
C GLY A 93 10.12 25.33 1.58
N TYR A 94 9.46 26.09 2.46
CA TYR A 94 8.67 27.24 2.01
C TYR A 94 9.60 28.33 1.45
N ARG A 95 9.30 28.82 0.22
CA ARG A 95 10.09 29.83 -0.54
C ARG A 95 11.50 29.41 -0.99
N THR A 96 11.84 28.13 -0.98
CA THR A 96 13.10 27.66 -1.56
C THR A 96 13.06 27.67 -3.10
N LYS A 97 14.23 27.79 -3.73
CA LYS A 97 14.39 27.68 -5.19
C LYS A 97 14.04 26.25 -5.66
N GLU A 98 13.80 26.03 -6.95
CA GLU A 98 13.59 24.67 -7.45
C GLU A 98 14.89 23.86 -7.36
N HIS A 99 14.86 22.79 -6.57
CA HIS A 99 15.95 21.83 -6.40
C HIS A 99 15.38 20.42 -6.16
N GLY A 100 16.21 19.38 -6.35
CA GLY A 100 15.89 18.00 -5.97
C GLY A 100 15.76 17.84 -4.44
N PRO A 101 15.43 16.65 -3.91
CA PRO A 101 15.40 16.44 -2.47
C PRO A 101 16.78 16.70 -1.84
N ILE A 102 16.84 17.48 -0.75
CA ILE A 102 18.08 17.84 -0.05
C ILE A 102 17.99 17.38 1.40
N TRP A 103 19.02 16.70 1.91
CA TRP A 103 19.16 16.40 3.33
C TRP A 103 19.93 17.53 4.03
N ILE A 104 19.33 18.11 5.07
CA ILE A 104 19.96 19.18 5.87
C ILE A 104 21.15 18.62 6.63
N GLY A 105 22.32 19.23 6.44
CA GLY A 105 23.58 18.82 7.06
C GLY A 105 24.39 17.83 6.23
N GLN A 106 24.00 17.55 4.98
CA GLN A 106 24.81 16.75 4.06
C GLN A 106 26.05 17.53 3.55
N ASP A 107 25.93 18.85 3.44
CA ASP A 107 26.95 19.80 2.99
C ASP A 107 26.65 21.21 3.58
N GLU A 108 27.59 22.15 3.46
CA GLU A 108 27.37 23.53 3.95
C GLU A 108 26.18 24.22 3.27
N GLU A 109 25.96 23.99 1.98
CA GLU A 109 24.88 24.63 1.21
C GLU A 109 23.49 24.19 1.68
N SER A 110 23.34 22.94 2.12
CA SER A 110 22.12 22.35 2.65
C SER A 110 21.69 22.94 3.98
N THR A 111 22.62 23.57 4.70
CA THR A 111 22.34 24.28 5.95
C THR A 111 22.01 25.76 5.72
N ARG A 112 22.14 26.26 4.49
CA ARG A 112 21.77 27.63 4.15
C ARG A 112 20.25 27.79 4.11
N ARG A 113 19.78 28.91 4.66
CA ARG A 113 18.35 29.24 4.73
C ARG A 113 17.69 29.34 3.35
N GLU A 114 18.41 29.85 2.35
CA GLU A 114 17.91 29.98 0.99
C GLU A 114 17.56 28.62 0.36
N THR A 115 18.28 27.58 0.80
CA THR A 115 18.17 26.20 0.33
C THR A 115 17.15 25.41 1.15
N ALA A 116 17.27 25.43 2.49
CA ALA A 116 16.43 24.60 3.36
C ALA A 116 15.12 25.28 3.81
N GLY A 117 15.13 26.60 3.95
CA GLY A 117 14.08 27.36 4.63
C GLY A 117 14.27 27.41 6.15
N ASP A 118 13.56 28.33 6.81
CA ASP A 118 13.69 28.58 8.25
C ASP A 118 13.07 27.49 9.14
N GLU A 119 11.87 26.99 8.80
CA GLU A 119 11.19 25.94 9.58
C GLU A 119 11.98 24.61 9.61
N PRO A 120 12.51 24.10 8.48
CA PRO A 120 13.32 22.87 8.51
C PRO A 120 14.64 23.01 9.28
N LEU A 121 15.30 24.18 9.20
CA LEU A 121 16.52 24.46 9.97
C LEU A 121 16.24 24.55 11.48
N MET A 122 15.14 25.20 11.86
CA MET A 122 14.69 25.23 13.25
C MET A 122 14.46 23.81 13.79
N LEU A 123 13.77 22.95 13.02
CA LEU A 123 13.55 21.55 13.41
C LEU A 123 14.85 20.74 13.47
N ALA A 124 15.83 21.02 12.58
CA ALA A 124 17.13 20.35 12.61
C ALA A 124 17.89 20.63 13.92
N ARG A 125 17.76 21.86 14.43
CA ARG A 125 18.34 22.27 15.71
C ARG A 125 17.61 21.66 16.92
N ARG A 126 16.29 21.48 16.81
CA ARG A 126 15.45 20.85 17.85
C ARG A 126 15.59 19.34 17.96
N LEU A 127 15.88 18.68 16.83
CA LEU A 127 15.87 17.24 16.68
C LEU A 127 17.27 16.74 16.27
N PRO A 128 18.27 16.83 17.17
CA PRO A 128 19.61 16.36 16.86
C PRO A 128 19.59 14.87 16.51
N GLY A 129 20.31 14.50 15.46
CA GLY A 129 20.37 13.13 14.93
C GLY A 129 19.24 12.73 13.99
N VAL A 130 18.14 13.49 13.90
CA VAL A 130 17.06 13.24 12.94
C VAL A 130 17.46 13.68 11.55
N LYS A 131 17.24 12.81 10.56
CA LYS A 131 17.44 13.16 9.15
C LYS A 131 16.25 14.00 8.67
N ILE A 132 16.50 15.26 8.31
CA ILE A 132 15.48 16.18 7.79
C ILE A 132 15.75 16.46 6.32
N VAL A 133 14.79 16.11 5.47
CA VAL A 133 14.85 16.28 4.03
C VAL A 133 13.88 17.37 3.59
N VAL A 134 14.35 18.29 2.76
CA VAL A 134 13.55 19.31 2.11
C VAL A 134 13.28 18.86 0.67
N SER A 135 12.01 18.65 0.32
CA SER A 135 11.64 18.22 -1.04
C SER A 135 10.23 18.65 -1.42
N ARG A 136 10.05 19.22 -2.61
CA ARG A 136 8.70 19.48 -3.17
C ARG A 136 7.96 18.20 -3.52
N ASP A 137 8.66 17.21 -4.05
CA ASP A 137 8.13 15.86 -4.28
C ASP A 137 8.35 15.00 -3.03
N ARG A 138 7.27 14.80 -2.27
CA ARG A 138 7.33 14.04 -1.02
C ARG A 138 7.73 12.59 -1.23
N VAL A 139 7.40 11.99 -2.37
CA VAL A 139 7.80 10.61 -2.65
C VAL A 139 9.32 10.53 -2.77
N GLN A 140 9.94 11.46 -3.51
CA GLN A 140 11.40 11.53 -3.63
C GLN A 140 12.08 11.84 -2.29
N GLY A 141 11.48 12.71 -1.48
CA GLY A 141 11.98 13.02 -0.14
C GLY A 141 11.97 11.81 0.78
N VAL A 142 10.90 10.99 0.75
CA VAL A 142 10.82 9.74 1.52
C VAL A 142 11.80 8.70 0.98
N THR A 143 12.00 8.62 -0.34
CA THR A 143 13.03 7.74 -0.93
C THR A 143 14.43 8.12 -0.46
N LEU A 144 14.78 9.41 -0.41
CA LEU A 144 16.06 9.87 0.11
C LEU A 144 16.21 9.54 1.61
N LEU A 145 15.16 9.73 2.41
CA LEU A 145 15.19 9.31 3.82
C LEU A 145 15.44 7.80 3.98
N ALA A 146 14.84 6.99 3.11
CA ALA A 146 15.05 5.54 3.12
C ALA A 146 16.52 5.18 2.86
N SER A 147 17.16 5.83 1.87
CA SER A 147 18.59 5.62 1.59
C SER A 147 19.51 6.14 2.69
N LEU A 148 19.07 7.11 3.48
CA LEU A 148 19.77 7.62 4.67
C LEU A 148 19.55 6.77 5.92
N GLY A 149 18.81 5.66 5.81
CA GLY A 149 18.62 4.68 6.88
C GLY A 149 17.37 4.88 7.76
N ALA A 150 16.55 5.90 7.50
CA ALA A 150 15.32 6.12 8.24
C ALA A 150 14.36 4.93 8.09
N LYS A 151 13.62 4.62 9.17
CA LYS A 151 12.64 3.52 9.20
C LYS A 151 11.21 4.00 9.07
N VAL A 152 10.91 5.23 9.47
CA VAL A 152 9.60 5.87 9.31
C VAL A 152 9.78 7.31 8.86
N ALA A 153 8.90 7.79 7.98
CA ALA A 153 8.92 9.16 7.52
C ALA A 153 7.73 9.94 8.08
N VAL A 154 8.01 11.04 8.77
CA VAL A 154 7.01 12.05 9.15
C VAL A 154 7.02 13.13 8.07
N THR A 155 5.85 13.55 7.59
CA THR A 155 5.74 14.52 6.51
C THR A 155 4.78 15.65 6.87
N ASP A 156 5.20 16.89 6.62
CA ASP A 156 4.39 18.07 6.91
C ASP A 156 3.53 18.53 5.70
N ASP A 157 2.36 19.10 6.00
CA ASP A 157 1.44 19.72 5.04
C ASP A 157 0.96 18.80 3.91
N THR A 158 0.86 17.49 4.18
CA THR A 158 0.57 16.46 3.18
C THR A 158 -0.89 16.03 3.08
N PHE A 159 -1.80 16.63 3.86
CA PHE A 159 -3.23 16.25 3.84
C PHE A 159 -3.84 16.31 2.42
N GLN A 160 -3.52 17.37 1.66
CA GLN A 160 -3.93 17.59 0.27
C GLN A 160 -3.03 16.87 -0.76
N HIS A 161 -1.88 16.32 -0.35
CA HIS A 161 -0.91 15.65 -1.22
C HIS A 161 -1.32 14.19 -1.48
N ARG A 162 -2.31 14.01 -2.34
CA ARG A 162 -2.94 12.71 -2.65
C ARG A 162 -2.08 11.76 -3.49
N ARG A 163 -1.00 12.23 -4.12
CA ARG A 163 -0.12 11.43 -4.99
C ARG A 163 0.69 10.37 -4.22
N MET A 164 0.86 10.56 -2.92
CA MET A 164 1.61 9.66 -2.04
C MET A 164 0.64 8.95 -1.09
N ALA A 165 0.74 7.63 -1.00
CA ALA A 165 0.04 6.86 0.02
C ALA A 165 0.62 7.18 1.41
N ARG A 166 -0.22 7.10 2.43
CA ARG A 166 0.12 7.40 3.83
C ARG A 166 -0.27 6.23 4.70
N ASP A 167 0.48 6.00 5.75
CA ASP A 167 0.17 4.97 6.73
C ASP A 167 -0.71 5.53 7.84
N VAL A 168 -0.47 6.77 8.25
CA VAL A 168 -1.28 7.51 9.20
C VAL A 168 -1.49 8.94 8.69
N ASP A 169 -2.73 9.43 8.64
CA ASP A 169 -3.04 10.82 8.26
C ASP A 169 -3.61 11.60 9.46
N ILE A 170 -2.76 12.42 10.08
CA ILE A 170 -3.07 13.26 11.24
C ILE A 170 -3.46 14.66 10.75
N VAL A 171 -4.63 15.13 11.16
CA VAL A 171 -5.17 16.43 10.73
C VAL A 171 -5.38 17.36 11.90
N LEU A 172 -4.79 18.55 11.82
CA LEU A 172 -4.89 19.58 12.84
C LEU A 172 -6.02 20.56 12.55
N VAL A 173 -6.79 20.88 13.59
CA VAL A 173 -7.85 21.89 13.58
C VAL A 173 -7.52 22.93 14.65
N ASP A 174 -7.55 24.21 14.31
CA ASP A 174 -7.29 25.30 15.25
C ASP A 174 -8.58 25.65 16.00
N ALA A 175 -8.62 25.42 17.32
CA ALA A 175 -9.80 25.69 18.15
C ALA A 175 -10.23 27.17 18.12
N THR A 176 -9.30 28.10 17.89
CA THR A 176 -9.59 29.54 17.84
C THR A 176 -10.26 29.98 16.54
N CYS A 177 -10.11 29.19 15.47
CA CYS A 177 -10.70 29.47 14.16
C CYS A 177 -10.85 28.15 13.37
N PRO A 178 -11.75 27.24 13.79
CA PRO A 178 -11.76 25.86 13.31
C PRO A 178 -12.19 25.75 11.85
N PHE A 179 -13.21 26.51 11.46
CA PHE A 179 -13.81 26.47 10.12
C PHE A 179 -13.81 27.83 9.42
N GLY A 180 -13.27 28.88 10.05
CA GLY A 180 -13.36 30.26 9.57
C GLY A 180 -14.81 30.67 9.32
N ASN A 181 -15.08 31.23 8.13
CA ASN A 181 -16.45 31.54 7.70
C ASN A 181 -17.21 30.33 7.09
N GLY A 182 -16.67 29.12 7.20
CA GLY A 182 -17.27 27.88 6.69
C GLY A 182 -17.12 27.64 5.19
N ASN A 183 -16.53 28.58 4.44
CA ASN A 183 -16.37 28.48 3.00
C ASN A 183 -14.96 28.01 2.61
N VAL A 184 -14.86 27.42 1.42
CA VAL A 184 -13.57 27.06 0.80
C VAL A 184 -12.95 28.27 0.11
N ILE A 185 -11.63 28.25 -0.09
CA ILE A 185 -10.90 29.25 -0.88
C ILE A 185 -11.55 29.38 -2.28
N PRO A 186 -11.71 30.59 -2.84
CA PRO A 186 -11.31 31.89 -2.30
C PRO A 186 -12.36 32.57 -1.41
N ALA A 187 -13.57 32.02 -1.26
CA ALA A 187 -14.61 32.63 -0.44
C ALA A 187 -14.37 32.50 1.08
N GLY A 188 -13.49 31.60 1.49
CA GLY A 188 -13.13 31.38 2.88
C GLY A 188 -11.71 30.85 3.06
N SER A 189 -11.42 30.37 4.27
CA SER A 189 -10.08 29.91 4.65
C SER A 189 -9.88 28.41 4.49
N MET A 190 -10.92 27.61 4.23
CA MET A 190 -10.76 26.16 4.11
C MET A 190 -10.14 25.75 2.77
N ARG A 191 -9.16 24.83 2.82
CA ARG A 191 -8.48 24.27 1.64
C ARG A 191 -9.30 23.19 0.94
N GLU A 192 -10.12 22.46 1.69
CA GLU A 192 -11.10 21.51 1.19
C GLU A 192 -12.39 21.62 2.03
N PRO A 193 -13.56 21.16 1.53
CA PRO A 193 -14.81 21.19 2.31
C PRO A 193 -14.70 20.44 3.65
N LYS A 194 -15.54 20.77 4.65
CA LYS A 194 -15.58 20.07 5.95
C LYS A 194 -15.63 18.54 5.85
N SER A 195 -16.36 18.01 4.85
CA SER A 195 -16.44 16.57 4.60
C SER A 195 -15.08 15.90 4.31
N ALA A 196 -14.02 16.66 4.04
CA ALA A 196 -12.67 16.15 3.89
C ALA A 196 -12.11 15.53 5.18
N PHE A 197 -12.56 16.00 6.36
CA PHE A 197 -12.08 15.51 7.65
C PHE A 197 -12.39 14.02 7.88
N SER A 198 -13.42 13.46 7.24
CA SER A 198 -13.75 12.01 7.35
C SER A 198 -12.64 11.07 6.87
N ARG A 199 -11.63 11.62 6.16
CA ARG A 199 -10.46 10.86 5.68
C ARG A 199 -9.31 10.86 6.67
N ALA A 200 -9.35 11.68 7.71
CA ALA A 200 -8.33 11.69 8.74
C ALA A 200 -8.38 10.38 9.53
N ASP A 201 -7.21 9.82 9.80
CA ASP A 201 -7.12 8.70 10.73
C ASP A 201 -7.18 9.19 12.17
N ILE A 202 -6.59 10.36 12.42
CA ILE A 202 -6.53 11.04 13.71
C ILE A 202 -6.76 12.54 13.48
N LEU A 203 -7.56 13.17 14.32
CA LEU A 203 -7.79 14.60 14.34
C LEU A 203 -7.33 15.17 15.68
N VAL A 204 -6.55 16.25 15.62
CA VAL A 204 -6.10 16.96 16.82
C VAL A 204 -6.62 18.39 16.82
N ILE A 205 -7.41 18.74 17.83
CA ILE A 205 -7.88 20.10 18.06
C ILE A 205 -6.79 20.85 18.82
N THR A 206 -6.06 21.70 18.10
CA THR A 206 -4.93 22.49 18.61
C THR A 206 -5.39 23.81 19.22
N LYS A 207 -4.57 24.37 20.12
CA LYS A 207 -4.81 25.65 20.82
C LYS A 207 -6.08 25.63 21.68
N ALA A 208 -6.40 24.48 22.25
CA ALA A 208 -7.61 24.32 23.07
C ALA A 208 -7.63 25.29 24.27
N ASN A 209 -6.48 25.49 24.91
CA ASN A 209 -6.30 26.46 26.00
C ASN A 209 -6.37 27.95 25.58
N GLN A 210 -6.53 28.25 24.30
CA GLN A 210 -6.65 29.62 23.78
C GLN A 210 -8.05 29.90 23.19
N ALA A 211 -8.89 28.88 23.09
CA ALA A 211 -10.26 29.01 22.59
C ALA A 211 -11.24 29.15 23.76
N ASP A 212 -12.37 29.78 23.47
CA ASP A 212 -13.50 29.78 24.38
C ASP A 212 -14.04 28.34 24.58
N PRO A 213 -14.39 27.92 25.81
CA PRO A 213 -14.90 26.57 26.07
C PRO A 213 -16.12 26.17 25.22
N GLU A 214 -17.04 27.09 24.95
CA GLU A 214 -18.20 26.82 24.10
C GLU A 214 -17.78 26.59 22.64
N GLN A 215 -16.83 27.39 22.14
CA GLN A 215 -16.26 27.22 20.81
C GLN A 215 -15.53 25.87 20.67
N LEU A 216 -14.80 25.45 21.71
CA LEU A 216 -14.12 24.15 21.74
C LEU A 216 -15.14 23.01 21.71
N ALA A 217 -16.18 23.07 22.54
CA ALA A 217 -17.26 22.09 22.59
C ALA A 217 -18.01 21.99 21.24
N TYR A 218 -18.35 23.14 20.63
CA TYR A 218 -18.95 23.20 19.30
C TYR A 218 -18.04 22.56 18.24
N THR A 219 -16.75 22.86 18.27
CA THR A 219 -15.78 22.31 17.32
C THR A 219 -15.71 20.80 17.43
N ARG A 220 -15.60 20.26 18.65
CA ARG A 220 -15.61 18.82 18.91
C ARG A 220 -16.89 18.17 18.39
N ALA A 221 -18.07 18.71 18.74
CA ALA A 221 -19.35 18.18 18.31
C ALA A 221 -19.53 18.17 16.78
N GLU A 222 -19.03 19.19 16.06
CA GLU A 222 -19.06 19.21 14.59
C GLU A 222 -18.15 18.14 13.96
N LEU A 223 -17.04 17.82 14.61
CA LEU A 223 -16.09 16.82 14.12
C LEU A 223 -16.54 15.40 14.42
N GLU A 224 -17.21 15.17 15.56
CA GLU A 224 -17.81 13.88 15.93
C GLU A 224 -18.93 13.44 14.98
N LYS A 225 -19.54 14.38 14.25
CA LYS A 225 -20.48 14.05 13.15
C LYS A 225 -19.80 13.42 11.94
N LEU A 226 -18.48 13.55 11.81
CA LEU A 226 -17.70 13.14 10.64
C LEU A 226 -16.76 11.98 10.93
N LEU A 227 -16.35 11.81 12.18
CA LEU A 227 -15.36 10.84 12.64
C LEU A 227 -15.77 10.25 13.97
N ASP A 228 -15.30 9.03 14.23
CA ASP A 228 -15.39 8.38 15.53
C ASP A 228 -14.75 9.27 16.62
N PRO A 229 -15.43 9.56 17.75
CA PRO A 229 -14.89 10.34 18.87
C PRO A 229 -13.53 9.86 19.37
N GLN A 230 -13.23 8.56 19.29
CA GLN A 230 -11.94 7.99 19.71
C GLN A 230 -10.75 8.41 18.82
N LYS A 231 -11.01 9.09 17.71
CA LYS A 231 -9.99 9.63 16.80
C LYS A 231 -9.74 11.12 17.02
N ILE A 232 -10.47 11.75 17.95
CA ILE A 232 -10.43 13.20 18.17
C ILE A 232 -9.74 13.48 19.51
N PHE A 233 -8.57 14.09 19.41
CA PHE A 233 -7.73 14.48 20.54
C PHE A 233 -7.65 16.00 20.66
N THR A 234 -7.22 16.46 21.81
CA THR A 234 -7.05 17.87 22.12
C THR A 234 -5.58 18.15 22.41
N ALA A 235 -5.05 19.24 21.87
CA ALA A 235 -3.68 19.64 22.05
C ALA A 235 -3.56 21.09 22.50
N GLU A 236 -2.66 21.28 23.46
CA GLU A 236 -2.29 22.59 23.99
C GLU A 236 -0.82 22.85 23.73
N ILE A 237 -0.47 24.13 23.61
CA ILE A 237 0.93 24.54 23.66
C ILE A 237 1.29 24.76 25.13
N ARG A 238 2.40 24.16 25.54
CA ARG A 238 3.05 24.41 26.83
C ARG A 238 4.47 24.91 26.61
N MET A 239 4.95 25.64 27.60
CA MET A 239 6.35 26.01 27.68
C MET A 239 7.18 24.80 28.10
N GLU A 240 8.26 24.52 27.37
CA GLU A 240 9.23 23.46 27.70
C GLU A 240 10.43 24.05 28.42
N SER A 241 10.96 25.16 27.91
CA SER A 241 12.16 25.81 28.43
C SER A 241 12.30 27.21 27.84
N TRP A 242 13.28 27.96 28.34
CA TRP A 242 13.81 29.14 27.68
C TRP A 242 15.20 28.81 27.12
N LEU A 243 15.52 29.33 25.94
CA LEU A 243 16.89 29.37 25.46
C LEU A 243 17.40 30.80 25.66
N GLU A 244 18.43 30.95 26.49
CA GLU A 244 19.18 32.19 26.66
C GLU A 244 20.39 32.17 25.73
N ILE A 245 20.57 33.26 24.99
CA ILE A 245 21.76 33.51 24.17
C ILE A 245 22.41 34.79 24.67
N ARG A 246 23.68 34.70 25.06
CA ARG A 246 24.47 35.85 25.50
C ARG A 246 25.86 35.77 24.87
N GLY A 247 26.23 36.79 24.08
CA GLY A 247 27.36 36.67 23.16
C GLY A 247 27.23 35.41 22.30
N ARG A 248 28.18 34.48 22.42
CA ARG A 248 28.18 33.17 21.70
C ARG A 248 27.73 31.99 22.57
N GLU A 249 27.41 32.22 23.84
CA GLU A 249 26.99 31.16 24.74
C GLU A 249 25.49 30.92 24.65
N GLU A 250 25.11 29.64 24.66
CA GLU A 250 23.72 29.20 24.64
C GLU A 250 23.43 28.38 25.89
N ARG A 251 22.37 28.77 26.60
CA ARG A 251 21.96 28.10 27.83
C ARG A 251 20.47 27.76 27.77
N ILE A 252 20.15 26.51 28.10
CA ILE A 252 18.75 26.11 28.31
C ILE A 252 18.40 26.38 29.78
N ILE A 253 17.32 27.11 29.98
CA ILE A 253 16.75 27.45 31.29
C ILE A 253 15.39 26.73 31.42
N PRO A 254 15.09 26.08 32.55
CA PRO A 254 13.79 25.45 32.78
C PRO A 254 12.60 26.41 32.60
N ALA A 255 11.43 25.88 32.24
CA ALA A 255 10.24 26.71 32.02
C ALA A 255 9.84 27.54 33.25
N ASP A 256 9.97 26.96 34.45
CA ASP A 256 9.60 27.59 35.73
C ASP A 256 10.54 28.75 36.11
N ASP A 257 11.79 28.71 35.62
CA ASP A 257 12.81 29.73 35.85
C ASP A 257 12.70 30.85 34.80
N ARG A 258 11.52 31.47 34.74
CA ARG A 258 11.24 32.51 33.74
C ARG A 258 12.24 33.68 33.82
N PRO A 259 12.60 34.30 32.68
CA PRO A 259 13.44 35.48 32.66
C PRO A 259 12.87 36.60 33.55
N VAL A 260 13.69 37.09 34.47
CA VAL A 260 13.34 38.19 35.38
C VAL A 260 13.95 39.48 34.84
N GLY A 261 13.14 40.53 34.74
CA GLY A 261 13.55 41.82 34.20
C GLY A 261 12.49 42.40 33.28
N SER A 262 12.88 43.44 32.55
CA SER A 262 12.09 44.12 31.54
C SER A 262 12.66 43.85 30.16
N PHE A 263 11.80 43.57 29.18
CA PHE A 263 12.23 43.04 27.89
C PHE A 263 11.67 43.83 26.70
N LEU A 264 12.44 43.88 25.62
CA LEU A 264 11.95 44.25 24.29
C LEU A 264 11.61 42.97 23.51
N ALA A 265 10.33 42.76 23.19
CA ALA A 265 9.92 41.63 22.38
C ALA A 265 9.97 41.98 20.88
N PHE A 266 10.46 41.08 20.04
CA PHE A 266 10.33 41.24 18.59
C PHE A 266 9.95 39.93 17.89
N SER A 267 9.27 40.04 16.76
CA SER A 267 8.91 38.85 15.99
C SER A 267 8.70 39.11 14.50
N ALA A 268 9.01 38.10 13.69
CA ALA A 268 8.82 38.06 12.24
C ALA A 268 8.00 36.82 11.83
N ILE A 269 6.91 36.56 12.56
CA ILE A 269 6.00 35.42 12.34
C ILE A 269 4.64 35.86 11.75
N GLY A 270 3.88 34.90 11.20
CA GLY A 270 2.58 35.16 10.58
C GLY A 270 1.46 35.63 11.54
N SER A 271 1.60 35.40 12.86
CA SER A 271 0.62 35.84 13.87
C SER A 271 1.27 36.42 15.15
N PRO A 272 1.90 37.62 15.08
CA PRO A 272 2.66 38.23 16.18
C PRO A 272 1.83 38.45 17.45
N ALA A 273 0.56 38.83 17.30
CA ALA A 273 -0.31 39.11 18.45
C ALA A 273 -0.51 37.89 19.37
N GLY A 274 -0.42 36.66 18.84
CA GLY A 274 -0.51 35.45 19.66
C GLY A 274 0.75 35.26 20.51
N PHE A 275 1.92 35.61 19.97
CA PHE A 275 3.19 35.54 20.68
C PHE A 275 3.27 36.55 21.83
N TYR A 276 2.88 37.80 21.60
CA TYR A 276 2.92 38.81 22.67
C TYR A 276 1.94 38.49 23.81
N ARG A 277 0.72 38.05 23.49
CA ARG A 277 -0.23 37.57 24.52
C ARG A 277 0.29 36.35 25.29
N PHE A 278 1.05 35.48 24.63
CA PHE A 278 1.70 34.35 25.30
C PHE A 278 2.72 34.86 26.32
N LEU A 279 3.60 35.79 25.95
CA LEU A 279 4.57 36.38 26.88
C LEU A 279 3.90 37.07 28.08
N GLU A 280 2.83 37.84 27.83
CA GLU A 280 2.03 38.47 28.89
C GLU A 280 1.43 37.43 29.85
N LYS A 281 0.89 36.33 29.32
CA LYS A 281 0.31 35.24 30.12
C LYS A 281 1.35 34.51 30.97
N GLU A 282 2.57 34.34 30.46
CA GLU A 282 3.71 33.80 31.22
C GLU A 282 4.26 34.81 32.26
N GLY A 283 3.69 36.02 32.32
CA GLY A 283 4.05 37.07 33.27
C GLY A 283 5.37 37.76 32.97
N ILE A 284 5.78 37.78 31.70
CA ILE A 284 6.98 38.46 31.24
C ILE A 284 6.71 39.96 31.11
N SER A 285 7.58 40.80 31.68
CA SER A 285 7.46 42.26 31.60
C SER A 285 7.99 42.78 30.26
N VAL A 286 7.11 42.91 29.26
CA VAL A 286 7.47 43.45 27.94
C VAL A 286 7.20 44.96 27.91
N LYS A 287 8.26 45.78 27.84
CA LYS A 287 8.14 47.25 27.77
C LYS A 287 7.71 47.77 26.41
N ALA A 288 8.12 47.07 25.34
CA ALA A 288 7.71 47.38 23.98
C ALA A 288 7.80 46.14 23.09
N HIS A 289 7.11 46.19 21.95
CA HIS A 289 7.17 45.15 20.92
C HIS A 289 7.55 45.72 19.54
N ARG A 290 8.34 44.98 18.77
CA ARG A 290 8.67 45.32 17.37
C ARG A 290 8.29 44.19 16.43
N THR A 291 7.38 44.49 15.50
CA THR A 291 6.85 43.48 14.57
C THR A 291 7.41 43.68 13.17
N PHE A 292 8.03 42.63 12.64
CA PHE A 292 8.58 42.58 11.29
C PHE A 292 7.66 41.80 10.34
N ARG A 293 8.03 41.74 9.06
CA ARG A 293 7.29 40.96 8.06
C ARG A 293 7.51 39.47 8.31
N ASP A 294 6.51 38.63 8.09
CA ASP A 294 6.66 37.17 8.19
C ASP A 294 7.82 36.64 7.33
N HIS A 295 8.73 35.87 7.95
CA HIS A 295 10.01 35.41 7.42
C HIS A 295 11.06 36.52 7.15
N HIS A 296 11.04 37.64 7.90
CA HIS A 296 12.04 38.71 7.79
C HIS A 296 13.44 38.17 8.08
N ILE A 297 14.43 38.58 7.26
CA ILE A 297 15.86 38.36 7.54
C ILE A 297 16.34 39.59 8.29
N PHE A 298 16.83 39.42 9.51
CA PHE A 298 17.28 40.53 10.31
C PHE A 298 18.65 41.01 9.78
N THR A 299 18.71 42.27 9.37
CA THR A 299 19.95 42.92 8.94
C THR A 299 20.70 43.50 10.13
N ALA A 300 22.00 43.78 10.01
CA ALA A 300 22.77 44.47 11.06
C ALA A 300 22.09 45.77 11.51
N ASN A 301 21.61 46.57 10.57
CA ASN A 301 20.85 47.80 10.85
C ASN A 301 19.48 47.56 11.53
N ASP A 302 18.84 46.38 11.36
CA ASP A 302 17.66 46.04 12.15
C ASP A 302 18.02 45.78 13.61
N ILE A 303 19.15 45.10 13.84
CA ILE A 303 19.69 44.82 15.17
C ILE A 303 20.11 46.11 15.87
N GLU A 304 20.87 46.99 15.20
CA GLU A 304 21.25 48.30 15.74
C GLU A 304 20.03 49.09 16.23
N LYS A 305 18.96 49.13 15.43
CA LYS A 305 17.71 49.81 15.81
C LYS A 305 16.93 49.12 16.93
N LEU A 306 17.12 47.82 17.13
CA LEU A 306 16.57 47.10 18.28
C LEU A 306 17.38 47.45 19.54
N VAL A 307 18.71 47.55 19.43
CA VAL A 307 19.62 47.94 20.51
C VAL A 307 19.38 49.39 20.94
N GLU A 308 19.31 50.34 20.01
CA GLU A 308 18.96 51.75 20.31
C GLU A 308 17.65 51.86 21.09
N LEU A 309 16.63 51.11 20.65
CA LEU A 309 15.34 51.07 21.31
C LEU A 309 15.44 50.44 22.71
N ALA A 310 16.20 49.35 22.85
CA ALA A 310 16.43 48.70 24.13
C ALA A 310 17.11 49.63 25.14
N VAL A 311 18.16 50.35 24.71
CA VAL A 311 18.85 51.36 25.54
C VAL A 311 17.88 52.48 25.94
N SER A 312 17.10 53.02 24.99
CA SER A 312 16.15 54.10 25.28
C SER A 312 15.04 53.71 26.28
N LEU A 313 14.66 52.43 26.31
CA LEU A 313 13.63 51.88 27.20
C LEU A 313 14.21 51.30 28.50
N ASN A 314 15.55 51.28 28.62
CA ASN A 314 16.29 50.66 29.71
C ASN A 314 15.78 49.23 30.00
N VAL A 315 15.81 48.36 28.97
CA VAL A 315 15.42 46.94 29.09
C VAL A 315 16.64 46.07 29.43
N ASP A 316 16.38 44.96 30.11
CA ASP A 316 17.38 43.99 30.57
C ASP A 316 17.67 42.89 29.52
N GLY A 317 16.83 42.77 28.49
CA GLY A 317 16.96 41.71 27.49
C GLY A 317 16.05 41.86 26.27
N PHE A 318 16.28 41.00 25.28
CA PHE A 318 15.37 40.81 24.16
C PHE A 318 14.59 39.49 24.29
N ILE A 319 13.41 39.45 23.69
CA ILE A 319 12.64 38.21 23.54
C ILE A 319 12.18 38.04 22.09
N CYS A 320 12.49 36.91 21.46
CA CYS A 320 12.04 36.59 20.11
C CYS A 320 11.58 35.14 19.98
N THR A 321 11.00 34.77 18.84
CA THR A 321 10.57 33.37 18.60
C THR A 321 11.73 32.50 18.12
N GLU A 322 11.61 31.19 18.24
CA GLU A 322 12.60 30.25 17.70
C GLU A 322 12.75 30.32 16.19
N LYS A 323 11.66 30.64 15.48
CA LYS A 323 11.69 30.84 14.03
C LYS A 323 12.49 32.10 13.68
N ASP A 324 12.42 33.12 14.52
CA ASP A 324 13.18 34.36 14.33
C ASP A 324 14.67 34.16 14.60
N LEU A 325 15.03 33.28 15.54
CA LEU A 325 16.42 32.93 15.85
C LEU A 325 17.18 32.44 14.60
N ILE A 326 16.55 31.64 13.74
CA ILE A 326 17.16 31.15 12.48
C ILE A 326 17.41 32.29 11.47
N ASN A 327 16.74 33.43 11.65
CA ASN A 327 16.84 34.58 10.76
C ASN A 327 17.75 35.69 11.32
N LEU A 328 18.27 35.51 12.54
CA LEU A 328 19.26 36.42 13.13
C LEU A 328 20.62 36.23 12.45
N PRO A 329 21.46 37.28 12.39
CA PRO A 329 22.83 37.17 11.89
C PRO A 329 23.62 36.11 12.67
N SER A 330 24.38 35.27 11.97
CA SER A 330 25.20 34.21 12.59
C SER A 330 26.35 34.74 13.46
N GLU A 331 26.79 35.97 13.18
CA GLU A 331 27.87 36.67 13.91
C GLU A 331 27.32 37.64 14.98
N LEU A 332 26.05 37.48 15.37
CA LEU A 332 25.43 38.36 16.36
C LEU A 332 26.17 38.24 17.71
N ASP A 333 26.77 39.35 18.14
CA ASP A 333 27.44 39.47 19.43
C ASP A 333 26.82 40.65 20.18
N LEU A 334 25.92 40.34 21.12
CA LEU A 334 25.23 41.31 21.94
C LEU A 334 25.59 41.09 23.41
N ASP A 335 25.95 42.17 24.10
CA ASP A 335 26.19 42.16 25.55
C ASP A 335 24.91 41.87 26.36
N ILE A 336 23.76 42.23 25.77
CA ILE A 336 22.42 42.06 26.34
C ILE A 336 21.85 40.69 25.90
N PRO A 337 21.31 39.88 26.82
CA PRO A 337 20.82 38.54 26.50
C PRO A 337 19.56 38.55 25.62
N ILE A 338 19.45 37.53 24.76
CA ILE A 338 18.24 37.19 24.02
C ILE A 338 17.62 35.93 24.63
N TYR A 339 16.36 36.01 25.03
CA TYR A 339 15.61 34.86 25.50
C TYR A 339 14.60 34.39 24.44
N ILE A 340 14.58 33.09 24.18
CA ILE A 340 13.70 32.45 23.22
C ILE A 340 12.83 31.44 23.95
N PRO A 341 11.49 31.61 23.98
CA PRO A 341 10.61 30.63 24.58
C PRO A 341 10.53 29.40 23.69
N ARG A 342 10.84 28.24 24.29
CA ARG A 342 10.78 26.94 23.64
C ARG A 342 9.46 26.27 23.99
N ILE A 343 8.64 26.02 22.97
CA ILE A 343 7.31 25.46 23.15
C ILE A 343 7.22 24.01 22.71
N VAL A 344 6.31 23.26 23.33
CA VAL A 344 5.97 21.88 22.97
C VAL A 344 4.46 21.66 22.96
N VAL A 345 4.04 20.59 22.28
CA VAL A 345 2.65 20.15 22.29
C VAL A 345 2.44 19.21 23.47
N SER A 346 1.38 19.45 24.24
CA SER A 346 0.84 18.51 25.22
C SER A 346 -0.52 18.02 24.73
N LEU A 347 -0.72 16.71 24.71
CA LEU A 347 -2.00 16.08 24.39
C LEU A 347 -2.81 15.84 25.66
N ASP A 348 -4.13 15.83 25.54
CA ASP A 348 -5.07 15.42 26.59
C ASP A 348 -4.94 13.91 26.91
N ASP A 349 -4.76 13.10 25.87
CA ASP A 349 -4.54 11.65 25.98
C ASP A 349 -3.38 11.21 25.07
N ASP A 350 -2.14 11.34 25.55
CA ASP A 350 -0.93 10.96 24.80
C ASP A 350 -0.89 9.44 24.51
N LEU A 351 -1.30 8.60 25.46
CA LEU A 351 -1.26 7.15 25.29
C LEU A 351 -2.29 6.68 24.26
N GLY A 352 -3.52 7.19 24.33
CA GLY A 352 -4.56 6.90 23.34
C GLY A 352 -4.18 7.41 21.95
N PHE A 353 -3.58 8.61 21.85
CA PHE A 353 -3.07 9.14 20.58
C PHE A 353 -2.01 8.22 19.97
N ARG A 354 -1.00 7.81 20.75
CA ARG A 354 0.03 6.87 20.29
C ARG A 354 -0.55 5.51 19.93
N THR A 355 -1.54 5.03 20.69
CA THR A 355 -2.26 3.78 20.40
C THR A 355 -2.97 3.84 19.05
N LYS A 356 -3.60 4.96 18.71
CA LYS A 356 -4.21 5.16 17.38
C LYS A 356 -3.18 5.21 16.25
N ILE A 357 -2.01 5.82 16.47
CA ILE A 357 -0.90 5.73 15.50
C ILE A 357 -0.50 4.26 15.29
N MET A 358 -0.29 3.51 16.37
CA MET A 358 0.07 2.09 16.30
C MET A 358 -0.97 1.26 15.52
N GLU A 359 -2.27 1.41 15.84
CA GLU A 359 -3.36 0.69 15.16
C GLU A 359 -3.31 0.92 13.64
N LYS A 360 -3.00 2.15 13.22
CA LYS A 360 -2.95 2.56 11.81
C LYS A 360 -1.65 2.19 11.11
N LEU A 361 -0.55 2.05 11.85
CA LEU A 361 0.71 1.53 11.32
C LEU A 361 0.64 0.04 10.96
N LYS A 362 -0.34 -0.71 11.52
CA LYS A 362 -0.52 -2.13 11.18
C LYS A 362 -0.74 -2.29 9.67
N PRO A 363 0.13 -3.04 8.95
CA PRO A 363 -0.03 -3.20 7.51
C PRO A 363 -1.28 -4.02 7.17
N ASN A 364 -2.12 -3.48 6.29
CA ASN A 364 -3.25 -4.20 5.70
C ASN A 364 -2.93 -4.51 4.23
N LEU A 365 -2.74 -5.78 3.93
CA LEU A 365 -2.29 -6.29 2.63
C LEU A 365 -3.44 -7.02 1.93
N MET A 366 -3.42 -7.01 0.60
CA MET A 366 -4.47 -7.64 -0.20
C MET A 366 -3.90 -8.43 -1.38
N VAL A 367 -4.41 -9.65 -1.54
CA VAL A 367 -4.30 -10.43 -2.78
C VAL A 367 -5.65 -10.40 -3.50
N ALA A 368 -5.65 -10.08 -4.79
CA ALA A 368 -6.84 -10.11 -5.63
C ALA A 368 -6.65 -11.14 -6.76
N SER A 369 -7.69 -11.87 -7.13
CA SER A 369 -7.65 -12.85 -8.22
C SER A 369 -8.97 -12.89 -9.02
N ASN A 370 -8.94 -13.35 -10.26
CA ASN A 370 -10.11 -13.29 -11.16
C ASN A 370 -10.46 -14.60 -11.90
N GLY A 371 -10.33 -15.75 -11.23
CA GLY A 371 -10.74 -17.05 -11.76
C GLY A 371 -10.37 -18.19 -10.81
N TYR A 372 -10.93 -19.39 -10.99
CA TYR A 372 -10.66 -20.52 -10.09
C TYR A 372 -9.18 -20.97 -10.08
N GLY A 373 -8.49 -20.93 -11.23
CA GLY A 373 -7.07 -21.26 -11.31
C GLY A 373 -6.19 -20.18 -10.67
N GLU A 374 -6.54 -18.92 -10.89
CA GLU A 374 -5.92 -17.75 -10.30
C GLU A 374 -6.11 -17.68 -8.79
N ASP A 375 -7.29 -18.08 -8.30
CA ASP A 375 -7.60 -18.18 -6.87
C ASP A 375 -6.66 -19.17 -6.16
N ALA A 376 -6.36 -20.31 -6.80
CA ALA A 376 -5.43 -21.28 -6.22
C ALA A 376 -4.01 -20.70 -6.10
N ILE A 377 -3.53 -20.00 -7.13
CA ILE A 377 -2.23 -19.31 -7.11
C ILE A 377 -2.24 -18.18 -6.08
N GLY A 378 -3.33 -17.40 -6.03
CA GLY A 378 -3.51 -16.30 -5.09
C GLY A 378 -3.58 -16.76 -3.63
N VAL A 379 -4.12 -17.96 -3.35
CA VAL A 379 -4.07 -18.57 -2.01
C VAL A 379 -2.63 -18.92 -1.62
N VAL A 380 -1.84 -19.49 -2.52
CA VAL A 380 -0.42 -19.78 -2.25
C VAL A 380 0.34 -18.49 -1.97
N LEU A 381 0.12 -17.45 -2.79
CA LEU A 381 0.70 -16.13 -2.58
C LEU A 381 0.29 -15.54 -1.22
N ALA A 382 -1.00 -15.59 -0.87
CA ALA A 382 -1.50 -15.09 0.40
C ALA A 382 -0.89 -15.83 1.61
N LYS A 383 -0.66 -17.15 1.50
CA LYS A 383 0.05 -17.95 2.51
C LYS A 383 1.51 -17.53 2.64
N LYS A 384 2.24 -17.40 1.53
CA LYS A 384 3.64 -16.94 1.53
C LYS A 384 3.75 -15.52 2.12
N MET A 385 2.84 -14.63 1.76
CA MET A 385 2.74 -13.27 2.33
C MET A 385 2.45 -13.30 3.84
N LYS A 386 1.47 -14.09 4.30
CA LYS A 386 1.15 -14.22 5.73
C LYS A 386 2.32 -14.80 6.55
N LYS A 387 3.09 -15.72 5.96
CA LYS A 387 4.31 -16.29 6.56
C LYS A 387 5.42 -15.23 6.67
N ARG A 388 5.65 -14.43 5.63
CA ARG A 388 6.70 -13.41 5.60
C ARG A 388 6.38 -12.17 6.44
N PHE A 389 5.11 -11.73 6.40
CA PHE A 389 4.61 -10.50 7.02
C PHE A 389 3.68 -10.85 8.19
N SER A 390 4.20 -11.53 9.21
CA SER A 390 3.41 -12.13 10.30
C SER A 390 2.56 -11.14 11.10
N SER A 391 2.98 -9.88 11.20
CA SER A 391 2.23 -8.82 11.91
C SER A 391 1.22 -8.08 11.03
N ALA A 392 1.19 -8.34 9.73
CA ALA A 392 0.24 -7.75 8.79
C ALA A 392 -1.11 -8.52 8.75
N GLU A 393 -2.19 -7.80 8.46
CA GLU A 393 -3.46 -8.43 8.08
C GLU A 393 -3.45 -8.71 6.56
N VAL A 394 -3.59 -9.97 6.17
CA VAL A 394 -3.68 -10.38 4.76
C VAL A 394 -5.13 -10.74 4.43
N SER A 395 -5.74 -9.96 3.55
CA SER A 395 -7.09 -10.19 3.05
C SER A 395 -7.09 -10.59 1.58
N ALA A 396 -8.20 -11.15 1.11
CA ALA A 396 -8.37 -11.59 -0.27
C ALA A 396 -9.57 -10.91 -0.95
N PHE A 397 -9.46 -10.68 -2.25
CA PHE A 397 -10.54 -10.23 -3.11
C PHE A 397 -10.68 -11.16 -4.32
N ALA A 398 -11.64 -12.08 -4.26
CA ALA A 398 -11.98 -12.94 -5.40
C ALA A 398 -12.95 -12.19 -6.31
N PHE A 399 -12.47 -11.71 -7.45
CA PHE A 399 -13.26 -10.95 -8.41
C PHE A 399 -14.33 -11.81 -9.08
N VAL A 400 -14.07 -13.12 -9.22
CA VAL A 400 -14.98 -14.10 -9.80
C VAL A 400 -15.13 -15.26 -8.84
N GLY A 401 -16.36 -15.74 -8.64
CA GLY A 401 -16.63 -16.88 -7.79
C GLY A 401 -16.85 -16.50 -6.33
N SER A 402 -17.11 -17.52 -5.53
CA SER A 402 -17.43 -17.34 -4.11
C SER A 402 -16.21 -17.08 -3.24
N GLY A 403 -14.96 -17.13 -3.75
CA GLY A 403 -13.75 -16.98 -2.94
C GLY A 403 -13.55 -18.10 -1.91
N THR A 404 -14.19 -19.26 -2.12
CA THR A 404 -14.16 -20.41 -1.22
C THR A 404 -12.75 -20.95 -0.99
N HIS A 405 -11.87 -20.89 -1.99
CA HIS A 405 -10.46 -21.28 -1.86
C HIS A 405 -9.74 -20.48 -0.77
N TYR A 406 -9.95 -19.16 -0.71
CA TYR A 406 -9.40 -18.31 0.34
C TYR A 406 -10.04 -18.56 1.70
N ARG A 407 -11.36 -18.72 1.77
CA ARG A 407 -12.07 -18.94 3.04
C ARG A 407 -11.69 -20.26 3.70
N LYS A 408 -11.51 -21.33 2.92
CA LYS A 408 -11.06 -22.65 3.43
C LYS A 408 -9.71 -22.57 4.16
N GLU A 409 -8.87 -21.61 3.76
CA GLU A 409 -7.54 -21.37 4.31
C GLU A 409 -7.53 -20.26 5.39
N GLY A 410 -8.72 -19.82 5.83
CA GLY A 410 -8.88 -18.84 6.91
C GLY A 410 -8.60 -17.39 6.52
N PHE A 411 -8.58 -17.05 5.22
CA PHE A 411 -8.43 -15.67 4.78
C PHE A 411 -9.77 -14.93 4.76
N ARG A 412 -9.73 -13.66 5.16
CA ARG A 412 -10.87 -12.75 5.05
C ARG A 412 -11.11 -12.39 3.58
N VAL A 413 -12.24 -12.80 3.04
CA VAL A 413 -12.65 -12.47 1.67
C VAL A 413 -13.58 -11.27 1.67
N LEU A 414 -13.20 -10.21 0.96
CA LEU A 414 -13.91 -8.92 0.95
C LEU A 414 -14.88 -8.78 -0.22
N SER A 415 -14.73 -9.62 -1.25
CA SER A 415 -15.63 -9.61 -2.39
C SER A 415 -16.97 -10.27 -2.04
N PRO A 416 -18.08 -9.77 -2.64
CA PRO A 416 -19.36 -10.45 -2.55
C PRO A 416 -19.29 -11.82 -3.23
N SER A 417 -19.95 -12.83 -2.67
CA SER A 417 -20.04 -14.15 -3.28
C SER A 417 -20.93 -14.09 -4.52
N ILE A 418 -20.33 -14.12 -5.71
CA ILE A 418 -21.05 -14.14 -6.99
C ILE A 418 -20.54 -15.33 -7.80
N GLU A 419 -21.40 -16.33 -8.02
CA GLU A 419 -21.12 -17.40 -8.95
C GLU A 419 -21.53 -16.95 -10.36
N MET A 420 -20.55 -16.79 -11.25
CA MET A 420 -20.84 -16.52 -12.66
C MET A 420 -21.08 -17.86 -13.38
N PRO A 421 -22.16 -18.01 -14.19
CA PRO A 421 -22.50 -19.27 -14.85
C PRO A 421 -21.38 -19.84 -15.74
N SER A 422 -20.46 -18.99 -16.21
CA SER A 422 -19.34 -19.35 -17.09
C SER A 422 -18.02 -19.68 -16.36
N GLY A 423 -17.97 -19.57 -15.04
CA GLY A 423 -16.78 -19.91 -14.22
C GLY A 423 -15.51 -19.09 -14.49
N GLY A 424 -15.60 -17.98 -15.21
CA GLY A 424 -14.48 -17.07 -15.51
C GLY A 424 -14.96 -15.79 -16.21
N VAL A 425 -14.13 -14.74 -16.19
CA VAL A 425 -14.41 -13.50 -16.95
C VAL A 425 -14.12 -13.73 -18.42
N ILE A 426 -15.19 -13.75 -19.21
CA ILE A 426 -15.28 -13.37 -20.62
C ILE A 426 -14.14 -13.92 -21.50
N LYS A 427 -14.31 -15.13 -22.00
CA LYS A 427 -13.70 -15.53 -23.27
C LYS A 427 -14.61 -15.09 -24.42
N TYR A 428 -14.21 -13.99 -25.06
CA TYR A 428 -14.64 -13.58 -26.41
C TYR A 428 -16.13 -13.31 -26.62
N SER A 429 -16.65 -12.17 -26.14
CA SER A 429 -17.64 -11.34 -26.87
C SER A 429 -18.23 -10.22 -26.00
N ILE A 430 -18.17 -8.97 -26.48
CA ILE A 430 -18.91 -7.82 -25.91
C ILE A 430 -20.43 -8.08 -25.91
N PHE A 431 -20.93 -8.89 -26.86
CA PHE A 431 -22.34 -9.25 -26.96
C PHE A 431 -22.81 -10.21 -25.86
N GLU A 432 -21.96 -11.11 -25.36
CA GLU A 432 -22.33 -11.99 -24.23
C GLU A 432 -22.42 -11.19 -22.92
N PHE A 433 -21.52 -10.23 -22.71
CA PHE A 433 -21.60 -9.30 -21.58
C PHE A 433 -22.91 -8.49 -21.57
N ILE A 434 -23.38 -8.03 -22.73
CA ILE A 434 -24.66 -7.30 -22.86
C ILE A 434 -25.88 -8.22 -22.62
N LYS A 435 -25.79 -9.49 -23.01
CA LYS A 435 -26.85 -10.49 -22.80
C LYS A 435 -27.00 -10.85 -21.32
N ASP A 436 -25.88 -10.99 -20.63
CA ASP A 436 -25.86 -11.32 -19.20
C ASP A 436 -26.26 -10.11 -18.33
N LEU A 437 -25.93 -8.88 -18.74
CA LEU A 437 -26.42 -7.62 -18.12
C LEU A 437 -27.96 -7.51 -18.08
N ARG A 438 -28.65 -8.08 -19.08
CA ARG A 438 -30.13 -8.10 -19.14
C ARG A 438 -30.77 -9.14 -18.21
N HIS A 439 -30.02 -10.09 -17.67
CA HIS A 439 -30.53 -11.19 -16.82
C HIS A 439 -30.26 -11.00 -15.32
N GLY A 440 -29.98 -9.78 -14.85
CA GLY A 440 -29.88 -9.47 -13.41
C GLY A 440 -28.47 -9.16 -12.89
N LEU A 441 -27.45 -9.07 -13.75
CA LEU A 441 -26.07 -8.72 -13.36
C LEU A 441 -25.88 -7.28 -12.86
N GLY A 442 -26.84 -6.37 -13.11
CA GLY A 442 -26.73 -4.97 -12.70
C GLY A 442 -26.56 -4.78 -11.18
N SER A 443 -27.31 -5.51 -10.36
CA SER A 443 -27.19 -5.47 -8.89
C SER A 443 -25.88 -6.12 -8.39
N SER A 444 -25.38 -7.11 -9.12
CA SER A 444 -24.14 -7.82 -8.79
C SER A 444 -22.90 -6.96 -9.10
N ILE A 445 -22.92 -6.24 -10.23
CA ILE A 445 -21.87 -5.29 -10.61
C ILE A 445 -21.84 -4.10 -9.65
N THR A 446 -22.99 -3.53 -9.27
CA THR A 446 -23.02 -2.44 -8.29
C THR A 446 -22.53 -2.89 -6.92
N SER A 447 -22.86 -4.11 -6.49
CA SER A 447 -22.32 -4.71 -5.27
C SER A 447 -20.80 -4.87 -5.33
N GLN A 448 -20.24 -5.39 -6.43
CA GLN A 448 -18.79 -5.48 -6.63
C GLN A 448 -18.11 -4.11 -6.66
N MET A 449 -18.67 -3.13 -7.37
CA MET A 449 -18.13 -1.77 -7.42
C MET A 449 -18.17 -1.10 -6.05
N SER A 450 -19.24 -1.32 -5.28
CA SER A 450 -19.36 -0.85 -3.90
C SER A 450 -18.29 -1.47 -3.02
N ALA A 451 -18.13 -2.80 -3.09
CA ALA A 451 -17.09 -3.52 -2.36
C ALA A 451 -15.69 -3.00 -2.71
N LEU A 452 -15.37 -2.84 -4.00
CA LEU A 452 -14.12 -2.25 -4.49
C LEU A 452 -13.90 -0.83 -3.97
N SER A 453 -14.92 0.03 -4.03
CA SER A 453 -14.81 1.41 -3.54
C SER A 453 -14.59 1.49 -2.03
N SER A 454 -15.07 0.50 -1.27
CA SER A 454 -14.85 0.42 0.17
C SER A 454 -13.40 0.13 0.55
N LEU A 455 -12.59 -0.36 -0.39
CA LEU A 455 -11.18 -0.67 -0.20
C LEU A 455 -10.28 0.57 -0.25
N TYR A 456 -10.79 1.66 -0.83
CA TYR A 456 -10.04 2.91 -0.98
C TYR A 456 -9.43 3.35 0.37
N SER A 457 -8.13 3.63 0.34
CA SER A 457 -7.29 4.00 1.49
C SER A 457 -7.23 3.02 2.68
N ARG A 458 -7.75 1.79 2.57
CA ARG A 458 -7.69 0.80 3.67
C ARG A 458 -6.54 -0.17 3.58
N TYR A 459 -6.19 -0.56 2.35
CA TYR A 459 -5.13 -1.53 2.07
C TYR A 459 -3.94 -0.84 1.40
N ARG A 460 -2.76 -1.47 1.48
CA ARG A 460 -1.54 -1.15 0.72
C ARG A 460 -1.66 -1.60 -0.74
N THR A 461 -0.58 -1.48 -1.52
CA THR A 461 -0.55 -1.85 -2.94
C THR A 461 -1.14 -3.26 -3.13
N PRO A 462 -2.22 -3.40 -3.93
CA PRO A 462 -2.84 -4.70 -4.14
C PRO A 462 -1.96 -5.56 -5.05
N VAL A 463 -1.85 -6.84 -4.71
CA VAL A 463 -1.16 -7.84 -5.55
C VAL A 463 -2.22 -8.63 -6.31
N CYS A 464 -2.30 -8.43 -7.62
CA CYS A 464 -3.32 -9.01 -8.48
C CYS A 464 -2.77 -10.26 -9.17
N VAL A 465 -3.41 -11.41 -9.01
CA VAL A 465 -3.10 -12.66 -9.71
C VAL A 465 -4.16 -12.88 -10.78
N GLY A 466 -3.81 -12.66 -12.05
CA GLY A 466 -4.81 -12.66 -13.10
C GLY A 466 -4.42 -11.90 -14.36
N ASP A 467 -5.28 -10.99 -14.79
CA ASP A 467 -5.14 -10.24 -16.02
C ASP A 467 -5.16 -8.70 -15.82
N VAL A 468 -5.03 -8.01 -16.95
CA VAL A 468 -5.06 -6.54 -17.02
C VAL A 468 -6.42 -5.97 -16.60
N TYR A 469 -7.52 -6.71 -16.77
CA TYR A 469 -8.85 -6.28 -16.38
C TYR A 469 -9.03 -6.29 -14.86
N LEU A 470 -8.53 -7.32 -14.17
CA LEU A 470 -8.44 -7.34 -12.71
C LEU A 470 -7.61 -6.16 -12.20
N LEU A 471 -6.43 -5.92 -12.79
CA LEU A 471 -5.58 -4.78 -12.42
C LEU A 471 -6.32 -3.45 -12.60
N ALA A 472 -7.01 -3.25 -13.72
CA ALA A 472 -7.78 -2.04 -14.01
C ALA A 472 -8.92 -1.85 -13.00
N SER A 473 -9.59 -2.94 -12.62
CA SER A 473 -10.71 -2.92 -11.68
C SER A 473 -10.26 -2.61 -10.25
N MET A 474 -9.13 -3.20 -9.81
CA MET A 474 -8.51 -2.88 -8.52
C MET A 474 -8.00 -1.44 -8.48
N LEU A 475 -7.39 -0.97 -9.57
CA LEU A 475 -6.98 0.43 -9.70
C LEU A 475 -8.19 1.38 -9.59
N TRP A 476 -9.31 1.05 -10.24
CA TRP A 476 -10.54 1.83 -10.17
C TRP A 476 -11.16 1.81 -8.77
N GLY A 477 -11.08 0.71 -8.05
CA GLY A 477 -11.62 0.57 -6.69
C GLY A 477 -10.79 1.25 -5.60
N GLN A 478 -9.47 1.12 -5.67
CA GLN A 478 -8.57 1.48 -4.57
C GLN A 478 -7.69 2.70 -4.86
N GLY A 479 -7.55 3.10 -6.13
CA GLY A 479 -6.78 4.27 -6.55
C GLY A 479 -5.24 4.09 -6.58
N MET A 480 -4.73 3.01 -6.00
CA MET A 480 -3.29 2.72 -5.95
C MET A 480 -2.84 1.84 -7.12
N LYS A 481 -1.61 2.07 -7.59
CA LYS A 481 -1.00 1.29 -8.67
C LYS A 481 -0.78 -0.16 -8.23
N PRO A 482 -1.45 -1.16 -8.83
CA PRO A 482 -1.29 -2.55 -8.42
C PRO A 482 0.03 -3.17 -8.89
N VAL A 483 0.41 -4.24 -8.21
CA VAL A 483 1.31 -5.27 -8.77
C VAL A 483 0.47 -6.29 -9.53
N LEU A 484 0.95 -6.78 -10.67
CA LEU A 484 0.31 -7.84 -11.44
C LEU A 484 1.19 -9.08 -11.52
N VAL A 485 0.64 -10.23 -11.15
CA VAL A 485 1.11 -11.56 -11.53
C VAL A 485 0.23 -12.00 -12.68
N ALA A 486 0.71 -11.78 -13.91
CA ALA A 486 -0.03 -12.00 -15.14
C ALA A 486 -0.06 -13.50 -15.47
N THR A 487 -1.20 -14.14 -15.17
CA THR A 487 -1.40 -15.58 -15.39
C THR A 487 -2.23 -15.87 -16.65
N ALA A 488 -3.02 -14.90 -17.14
CA ALA A 488 -4.00 -15.17 -18.20
C ALA A 488 -3.49 -14.95 -19.64
N LYS A 489 -2.62 -13.95 -19.86
CA LYS A 489 -2.13 -13.56 -21.19
C LYS A 489 -0.67 -13.97 -21.42
N SER A 490 -0.38 -14.34 -22.66
CA SER A 490 0.94 -14.70 -23.16
C SER A 490 1.05 -14.30 -24.64
N VAL A 491 2.24 -13.91 -25.10
CA VAL A 491 2.53 -13.62 -26.52
C VAL A 491 2.14 -14.79 -27.42
N HIS A 492 2.23 -16.01 -26.90
CA HIS A 492 1.84 -17.22 -27.62
C HIS A 492 0.33 -17.30 -27.90
N LEU A 493 -0.51 -16.63 -27.11
CA LEU A 493 -1.96 -16.56 -27.27
C LEU A 493 -2.37 -15.39 -28.16
N SER A 494 -2.12 -14.22 -27.63
CA SER A 494 -2.30 -12.90 -28.21
C SER A 494 -1.45 -11.97 -27.34
N GLY A 495 -0.50 -11.30 -27.97
CA GLY A 495 0.30 -10.28 -27.29
C GLY A 495 -0.57 -9.23 -26.62
N HIS A 496 0.03 -8.46 -25.72
CA HIS A 496 -0.70 -7.37 -25.09
C HIS A 496 -1.05 -6.31 -26.13
N LEU A 497 -2.31 -5.88 -26.15
CA LEU A 497 -2.73 -4.78 -27.00
C LEU A 497 -1.97 -3.51 -26.60
N SER A 498 -1.75 -2.58 -27.52
CA SER A 498 -1.03 -1.33 -27.22
C SER A 498 -1.68 -0.54 -26.06
N VAL A 499 -3.00 -0.61 -25.92
CA VAL A 499 -3.75 -0.01 -24.80
C VAL A 499 -3.43 -0.70 -23.48
N GLU A 500 -3.27 -2.02 -23.47
CA GLU A 500 -2.90 -2.78 -22.27
C GLU A 500 -1.46 -2.49 -21.87
N GLN A 501 -0.53 -2.48 -22.84
CA GLN A 501 0.87 -2.10 -22.58
C GLN A 501 0.96 -0.66 -22.04
N PHE A 502 0.19 0.27 -22.60
CA PHE A 502 0.10 1.64 -22.11
C PHE A 502 -0.42 1.70 -20.67
N LEU A 503 -1.47 0.93 -20.35
CA LEU A 503 -2.03 0.86 -19.01
C LEU A 503 -1.01 0.29 -18.03
N LEU A 504 -0.36 -0.83 -18.35
CA LEU A 504 0.64 -1.47 -17.49
C LEU A 504 1.82 -0.52 -17.26
N ARG A 505 2.39 0.07 -18.31
CA ARG A 505 3.52 1.00 -18.22
C ARG A 505 3.29 2.16 -17.25
N HIS A 506 2.08 2.74 -17.26
CA HIS A 506 1.80 3.95 -16.49
C HIS A 506 1.08 3.68 -15.16
N ARG A 507 0.34 2.57 -15.07
CA ARG A 507 -0.61 2.31 -13.99
C ARG A 507 -0.36 1.03 -13.20
N SER A 508 0.57 0.17 -13.58
CA SER A 508 1.09 -0.88 -12.69
C SER A 508 2.35 -0.42 -11.96
N ARG A 509 2.70 -1.15 -10.90
CA ARG A 509 3.94 -0.95 -10.14
C ARG A 509 5.05 -1.89 -10.62
N PHE A 510 4.67 -3.13 -10.92
CA PHE A 510 5.51 -4.20 -11.47
C PHE A 510 4.61 -5.29 -12.07
N VAL A 511 5.10 -6.04 -13.07
CA VAL A 511 4.39 -7.16 -13.71
C VAL A 511 5.25 -8.42 -13.74
N TRP A 512 4.85 -9.49 -13.06
CA TRP A 512 5.41 -10.83 -13.29
C TRP A 512 4.63 -11.53 -14.38
N THR A 513 5.31 -12.08 -15.38
CA THR A 513 4.68 -12.79 -16.49
C THR A 513 4.72 -14.30 -16.29
N ARG A 514 3.92 -15.00 -17.08
CA ARG A 514 3.87 -16.47 -17.10
C ARG A 514 5.02 -17.12 -17.88
N ASP A 515 5.63 -16.37 -18.80
CA ASP A 515 6.72 -16.82 -19.68
C ASP A 515 7.68 -15.66 -20.01
N SER A 516 8.90 -16.02 -20.43
CA SER A 516 9.99 -15.10 -20.75
C SER A 516 9.68 -14.17 -21.93
N GLU A 517 9.09 -14.71 -22.99
CA GLU A 517 8.78 -14.00 -24.23
C GLU A 517 7.79 -12.87 -23.97
N THR A 518 6.80 -13.10 -23.10
CA THR A 518 5.86 -12.06 -22.66
C THR A 518 6.52 -10.98 -21.80
N ALA A 519 7.50 -11.34 -20.96
CA ALA A 519 8.28 -10.35 -20.23
C ALA A 519 9.12 -9.48 -21.17
N GLU A 520 9.67 -10.05 -22.23
CA GLU A 520 10.42 -9.30 -23.26
C GLU A 520 9.52 -8.36 -24.05
N GLU A 521 8.34 -8.80 -24.50
CA GLU A 521 7.35 -7.94 -25.17
C GLU A 521 7.00 -6.72 -24.30
N LEU A 522 6.68 -6.96 -23.02
CA LEU A 522 6.30 -5.91 -22.09
C LEU A 522 7.47 -4.95 -21.79
N ARG A 523 8.69 -5.46 -21.60
CA ARG A 523 9.89 -4.63 -21.41
C ARG A 523 10.21 -3.78 -22.64
N ALA A 524 10.06 -4.32 -23.84
CA ALA A 524 10.21 -3.54 -25.08
C ALA A 524 9.18 -2.39 -25.17
N GLY A 525 7.98 -2.58 -24.61
CA GLY A 525 6.96 -1.53 -24.46
C GLY A 525 7.23 -0.51 -23.33
N GLY A 526 8.29 -0.71 -22.54
CA GLY A 526 8.64 0.12 -21.38
C GLY A 526 7.88 -0.21 -20.10
N VAL A 527 7.27 -1.40 -20.01
CA VAL A 527 6.64 -1.90 -18.78
C VAL A 527 7.73 -2.51 -17.89
N ASN A 528 7.66 -2.25 -16.59
CA ASN A 528 8.51 -2.93 -15.62
C ASN A 528 7.99 -4.36 -15.42
N ALA A 529 8.56 -5.31 -16.17
CA ALA A 529 8.09 -6.68 -16.22
C ALA A 529 9.24 -7.70 -16.18
N GLU A 530 9.00 -8.84 -15.55
CA GLU A 530 9.98 -9.92 -15.39
C GLU A 530 9.33 -11.31 -15.39
N PHE A 531 10.09 -12.31 -15.81
CA PHE A 531 9.73 -13.73 -15.69
C PHE A 531 10.70 -14.41 -14.72
N CYS A 532 10.18 -15.01 -13.64
CA CYS A 532 10.97 -15.70 -12.62
C CYS A 532 10.49 -17.15 -12.40
N GLY A 533 9.94 -17.78 -13.45
CA GLY A 533 9.23 -19.06 -13.36
C GLY A 533 7.72 -18.88 -13.47
N ASN A 534 7.00 -19.96 -13.83
CA ASN A 534 5.55 -19.92 -13.99
C ASN A 534 4.86 -20.09 -12.63
N PRO A 535 4.02 -19.13 -12.18
CA PRO A 535 3.32 -19.19 -10.89
C PRO A 535 2.44 -20.42 -10.68
N VAL A 536 2.09 -21.14 -11.76
CA VAL A 536 1.38 -22.41 -11.65
C VAL A 536 2.19 -23.47 -10.91
N MET A 537 3.52 -23.45 -11.05
CA MET A 537 4.42 -24.41 -10.41
C MET A 537 4.44 -24.24 -8.90
N ASP A 538 4.14 -23.06 -8.36
CA ASP A 538 4.02 -22.86 -6.91
C ASP A 538 2.84 -23.62 -6.28
N LEU A 539 1.88 -24.14 -7.07
CA LEU A 539 0.78 -24.96 -6.54
C LEU A 539 1.28 -26.29 -5.94
N ILE A 540 2.44 -26.77 -6.39
CA ILE A 540 3.07 -28.01 -5.94
C ILE A 540 4.22 -27.78 -4.95
N ASP A 541 4.40 -26.52 -4.51
CA ASP A 541 5.36 -26.07 -3.50
C ASP A 541 4.82 -26.34 -2.08
N LYS A 542 4.69 -27.62 -1.74
CA LYS A 542 4.29 -28.09 -0.40
C LYS A 542 5.17 -29.26 -0.01
N GLU A 543 5.39 -29.45 1.30
CA GLU A 543 5.95 -30.70 1.83
C GLU A 543 5.05 -31.86 1.41
N ARG A 544 5.63 -32.84 0.72
CA ARG A 544 4.90 -34.02 0.23
C ARG A 544 5.23 -35.22 1.12
N PRO A 545 4.22 -35.98 1.57
CA PRO A 545 4.49 -37.28 2.17
C PRO A 545 5.14 -38.20 1.12
N GLU A 546 6.03 -39.11 1.53
CA GLU A 546 6.59 -40.15 0.65
C GLU A 546 5.53 -41.21 0.33
N VAL A 547 4.50 -40.83 -0.44
CA VAL A 547 3.48 -41.75 -0.92
C VAL A 547 3.94 -42.31 -2.25
N ASP A 548 4.31 -43.58 -2.28
CA ASP A 548 4.64 -44.27 -3.53
C ASP A 548 3.38 -44.79 -4.22
N VAL A 549 2.73 -43.92 -4.99
CA VAL A 549 1.49 -44.24 -5.74
C VAL A 549 1.67 -45.42 -6.70
N TRP A 550 2.90 -45.63 -7.18
CA TRP A 550 3.28 -46.66 -8.15
C TRP A 550 3.75 -47.97 -7.49
N LYS A 551 3.71 -48.06 -6.16
CA LYS A 551 4.21 -49.24 -5.43
C LYS A 551 3.55 -50.52 -5.92
N GLY A 552 4.38 -51.53 -6.19
CA GLY A 552 3.96 -52.86 -6.65
C GLY A 552 3.44 -52.92 -8.07
N MET A 553 3.74 -51.92 -8.91
CA MET A 553 3.37 -51.88 -10.33
C MET A 553 4.63 -52.00 -11.19
N GLU A 554 4.57 -52.82 -12.24
CA GLU A 554 5.67 -53.10 -13.17
C GLU A 554 5.40 -52.49 -14.56
N GLY A 555 6.44 -52.31 -15.36
CA GLY A 555 6.36 -51.68 -16.67
C GLY A 555 6.43 -50.14 -16.64
N ALA A 556 6.21 -49.52 -17.80
CA ALA A 556 6.23 -48.06 -17.95
C ALA A 556 5.06 -47.39 -17.21
N ARG A 557 5.35 -46.35 -16.44
CA ARG A 557 4.38 -45.69 -15.56
C ARG A 557 3.63 -44.59 -16.31
N VAL A 558 2.38 -44.86 -16.68
CA VAL A 558 1.56 -43.93 -17.48
C VAL A 558 0.47 -43.31 -16.63
N LEU A 559 0.58 -42.00 -16.41
CA LEU A 559 -0.40 -41.21 -15.67
C LEU A 559 -1.57 -40.85 -16.60
N LEU A 560 -2.81 -40.96 -16.09
CA LEU A 560 -4.03 -40.62 -16.80
C LEU A 560 -4.75 -39.47 -16.10
N LEU A 561 -5.05 -38.40 -16.84
CA LEU A 561 -5.78 -37.23 -16.32
C LEU A 561 -7.06 -36.97 -17.12
N PRO A 562 -8.24 -37.36 -16.59
CA PRO A 562 -9.51 -37.30 -17.30
C PRO A 562 -10.12 -35.88 -17.37
N GLY A 563 -9.47 -34.90 -16.75
CA GLY A 563 -9.91 -33.50 -16.68
C GLY A 563 -10.69 -33.17 -15.42
N SER A 564 -11.08 -31.91 -15.28
CA SER A 564 -11.71 -31.37 -14.06
C SER A 564 -13.10 -30.77 -14.28
N ARG A 565 -13.70 -30.97 -15.47
CA ARG A 565 -14.97 -30.35 -15.86
C ARG A 565 -16.05 -31.44 -15.99
N PRO A 566 -17.35 -31.11 -15.95
CA PRO A 566 -18.40 -32.12 -16.13
C PRO A 566 -18.27 -32.94 -17.42
N ARG A 567 -17.69 -32.38 -18.49
CA ARG A 567 -17.39 -33.10 -19.74
C ARG A 567 -16.40 -34.27 -19.55
N THR A 568 -15.67 -34.32 -18.44
CA THR A 568 -14.82 -35.45 -18.05
C THR A 568 -15.57 -36.78 -17.98
N TYR A 569 -16.87 -36.78 -17.64
CA TYR A 569 -17.67 -38.02 -17.64
C TYR A 569 -17.80 -38.63 -19.04
N ASP A 570 -17.76 -37.80 -20.09
CA ASP A 570 -17.80 -38.25 -21.49
C ASP A 570 -16.40 -38.57 -22.02
N ASP A 571 -15.42 -37.72 -21.70
CA ASP A 571 -14.08 -37.79 -22.29
C ASP A 571 -13.18 -38.86 -21.64
N VAL A 572 -13.51 -39.36 -20.44
CA VAL A 572 -12.67 -40.34 -19.72
C VAL A 572 -12.55 -41.67 -20.46
N LYS A 573 -13.59 -42.07 -21.19
CA LYS A 573 -13.59 -43.30 -22.00
C LYS A 573 -12.47 -43.27 -23.04
N LEU A 574 -12.23 -42.12 -23.67
CA LEU A 574 -11.16 -41.95 -24.66
C LEU A 574 -9.78 -42.27 -24.09
N ILE A 575 -9.48 -41.80 -22.88
CA ILE A 575 -8.18 -42.02 -22.23
C ILE A 575 -8.04 -43.47 -21.76
N LEU A 576 -9.11 -44.04 -21.21
CA LEU A 576 -9.13 -45.43 -20.76
C LEU A 576 -8.96 -46.38 -21.95
N ASP A 577 -9.68 -46.17 -23.04
CA ASP A 577 -9.55 -46.99 -24.26
C ASP A 577 -8.14 -46.82 -24.88
N ALA A 578 -7.53 -45.64 -24.79
CA ALA A 578 -6.13 -45.44 -25.18
C ALA A 578 -5.15 -46.22 -24.29
N ALA A 579 -5.40 -46.28 -22.97
CA ALA A 579 -4.61 -47.09 -22.05
C ALA A 579 -4.74 -48.60 -22.36
N LYS A 580 -5.95 -49.06 -22.70
CA LYS A 580 -6.19 -50.44 -23.15
C LYS A 580 -5.43 -50.76 -24.44
N GLU A 581 -5.37 -49.83 -25.37
CA GLU A 581 -4.66 -50.03 -26.61
C GLU A 581 -3.13 -49.96 -26.44
N LEU A 582 -2.65 -49.09 -25.53
CA LEU A 582 -1.22 -49.01 -25.19
C LEU A 582 -0.73 -50.26 -24.46
N SER A 583 -1.52 -50.85 -23.58
CA SER A 583 -1.16 -52.07 -22.83
C SER A 583 -0.93 -53.28 -23.74
N ARG A 584 -1.57 -53.32 -24.92
CA ARG A 584 -1.35 -54.35 -25.95
C ARG A 584 -0.03 -54.19 -26.69
N ARG A 585 0.54 -52.98 -26.69
CA ARG A 585 1.75 -52.61 -27.45
C ARG A 585 3.00 -52.63 -26.60
N LYS A 586 2.87 -52.24 -25.33
CA LYS A 586 3.99 -52.13 -24.39
C LYS A 586 3.53 -52.46 -22.98
N GLU A 587 4.42 -53.10 -22.22
CA GLU A 587 4.21 -53.34 -20.79
C GLU A 587 4.16 -52.00 -20.04
N CYS A 588 2.95 -51.64 -19.60
CA CYS A 588 2.64 -50.38 -18.95
C CYS A 588 1.80 -50.63 -17.69
N CYS A 589 1.97 -49.76 -16.70
CA CYS A 589 1.08 -49.65 -15.57
C CYS A 589 0.42 -48.26 -15.54
N PHE A 590 -0.82 -48.20 -15.09
CA PHE A 590 -1.65 -47.00 -15.23
C PHE A 590 -2.17 -46.52 -13.87
N VAL A 591 -2.00 -45.22 -13.62
CA VAL A 591 -2.62 -44.52 -12.49
C VAL A 591 -3.47 -43.39 -13.04
N MET A 592 -4.72 -43.31 -12.61
CA MET A 592 -5.62 -42.21 -12.91
C MET A 592 -5.83 -41.33 -11.68
N VAL A 593 -5.67 -40.02 -11.84
CA VAL A 593 -5.92 -39.03 -10.78
C VAL A 593 -7.12 -38.15 -11.17
N PRO A 594 -8.34 -38.47 -10.70
CA PRO A 594 -9.50 -37.63 -10.95
C PRO A 594 -9.43 -36.33 -10.13
N ALA A 595 -10.00 -35.25 -10.67
CA ALA A 595 -10.07 -33.99 -9.92
C ALA A 595 -11.01 -34.12 -8.70
N PRO A 596 -10.79 -33.37 -7.60
CA PRO A 596 -11.56 -33.54 -6.36
C PRO A 596 -13.09 -33.36 -6.46
N MET A 597 -13.58 -32.68 -7.51
CA MET A 597 -15.01 -32.47 -7.74
C MET A 597 -15.66 -33.57 -8.60
N ILE A 598 -14.88 -34.51 -9.12
CA ILE A 598 -15.37 -35.61 -9.95
C ILE A 598 -15.78 -36.77 -9.05
N ASP A 599 -17.02 -37.23 -9.23
CA ASP A 599 -17.56 -38.39 -8.56
C ASP A 599 -17.11 -39.65 -9.31
N VAL A 600 -16.22 -40.43 -8.69
CA VAL A 600 -15.68 -41.64 -9.29
C VAL A 600 -16.76 -42.70 -9.53
N GLY A 601 -17.79 -42.77 -8.70
CA GLY A 601 -18.89 -43.71 -8.90
C GLY A 601 -19.63 -43.42 -10.21
N LYS A 602 -20.03 -42.16 -10.40
CA LYS A 602 -20.67 -41.70 -11.65
C LYS A 602 -19.78 -41.84 -12.88
N LEU A 603 -18.47 -41.76 -12.68
CA LEU A 603 -17.50 -41.95 -13.76
C LEU A 603 -17.52 -43.40 -14.26
N VAL A 604 -17.75 -44.38 -13.38
CA VAL A 604 -17.84 -45.80 -13.72
C VAL A 604 -19.20 -46.18 -14.32
N ASP A 605 -20.30 -45.58 -13.83
CA ASP A 605 -21.65 -45.92 -14.27
C ASP A 605 -21.90 -45.76 -15.77
N ASN A 606 -21.10 -44.92 -16.45
CA ASN A 606 -21.22 -44.62 -17.88
C ASN A 606 -20.13 -45.28 -18.76
N LEU A 607 -19.29 -46.16 -18.20
CA LEU A 607 -18.15 -46.77 -18.91
C LEU A 607 -18.44 -48.17 -19.44
N GLU A 608 -19.02 -48.26 -20.64
CA GLU A 608 -19.16 -49.54 -21.34
C GLU A 608 -17.79 -50.22 -21.56
N GLY A 609 -17.67 -51.47 -21.10
CA GLY A 609 -16.48 -52.31 -21.25
C GLY A 609 -15.45 -52.22 -20.11
N TRP A 610 -15.70 -51.41 -19.07
CA TRP A 610 -14.83 -51.30 -17.89
C TRP A 610 -15.58 -51.71 -16.62
N MET A 611 -14.90 -52.45 -15.74
CA MET A 611 -15.43 -52.84 -14.43
C MET A 611 -14.60 -52.20 -13.31
N SER A 612 -15.27 -51.72 -12.27
CA SER A 612 -14.62 -51.20 -11.06
C SER A 612 -14.58 -52.26 -9.96
N THR A 613 -13.52 -52.27 -9.16
CA THR A 613 -13.47 -53.04 -7.91
C THR A 613 -14.42 -52.47 -6.84
N ALA A 614 -14.79 -53.26 -5.82
CA ALA A 614 -15.78 -52.90 -4.80
C ALA A 614 -15.54 -51.56 -4.06
N GLU A 615 -14.31 -51.05 -4.02
CA GLU A 615 -13.93 -49.78 -3.37
C GLU A 615 -13.66 -48.62 -4.36
N ASN A 616 -13.95 -48.79 -5.65
CA ASN A 616 -13.59 -47.81 -6.70
C ASN A 616 -12.10 -47.43 -6.74
N SER A 617 -11.23 -48.35 -6.30
CA SER A 617 -9.78 -48.15 -6.26
C SER A 617 -9.06 -48.63 -7.52
N MET A 618 -9.70 -49.46 -8.36
CA MET A 618 -9.12 -49.96 -9.60
C MET A 618 -10.19 -50.23 -10.67
N LEU A 619 -9.88 -49.87 -11.91
CA LEU A 619 -10.66 -50.19 -13.11
C LEU A 619 -9.98 -51.30 -13.92
N VAL A 620 -10.77 -52.23 -14.45
CA VAL A 620 -10.27 -53.39 -15.19
C VAL A 620 -11.06 -53.57 -16.48
N SER A 621 -10.35 -53.78 -17.60
CA SER A 621 -10.94 -54.13 -18.90
C SER A 621 -9.95 -54.95 -19.73
N GLU A 622 -10.37 -56.11 -20.24
CA GLU A 622 -9.57 -57.00 -21.12
C GLU A 622 -8.10 -57.18 -20.68
N GLY A 623 -7.88 -57.40 -19.37
CA GLY A 623 -6.55 -57.57 -18.78
C GLY A 623 -5.79 -56.28 -18.44
N THR A 624 -6.25 -55.12 -18.91
CA THR A 624 -5.71 -53.80 -18.53
C THR A 624 -6.24 -53.39 -17.16
N ARG A 625 -5.35 -52.92 -16.28
CA ARG A 625 -5.69 -52.43 -14.93
C ARG A 625 -5.26 -50.98 -14.77
N VAL A 626 -6.18 -50.13 -14.30
CA VAL A 626 -5.95 -48.71 -14.02
C VAL A 626 -6.24 -48.44 -12.55
N ARG A 627 -5.21 -48.08 -11.78
CA ARG A 627 -5.36 -47.71 -10.37
C ARG A 627 -5.95 -46.30 -10.26
N ILE A 628 -6.98 -46.10 -9.46
CA ILE A 628 -7.53 -44.78 -9.16
C ILE A 628 -6.86 -44.25 -7.90
N TYR A 629 -6.25 -43.07 -8.00
CA TYR A 629 -5.61 -42.40 -6.86
C TYR A 629 -6.32 -41.08 -6.56
N ILE A 630 -6.91 -40.99 -5.36
CA ILE A 630 -7.56 -39.77 -4.87
C ILE A 630 -6.54 -39.00 -4.04
N GLY A 631 -5.89 -38.01 -4.66
CA GLY A 631 -4.86 -37.21 -4.03
C GLY A 631 -4.34 -36.11 -4.95
N GLU A 632 -3.17 -35.57 -4.64
CA GLU A 632 -2.54 -34.53 -5.43
C GLU A 632 -1.92 -35.13 -6.70
N VAL A 633 -2.13 -34.49 -7.84
CA VAL A 633 -1.58 -34.95 -9.14
C VAL A 633 -0.06 -35.06 -9.09
N ALA A 634 0.60 -34.18 -8.33
CA ALA A 634 2.04 -34.15 -8.19
C ALA A 634 2.62 -35.44 -7.57
N ASP A 635 1.90 -36.13 -6.70
CA ASP A 635 2.35 -37.36 -6.03
C ASP A 635 2.50 -38.50 -7.03
N ALA A 636 1.57 -38.59 -7.99
CA ALA A 636 1.66 -39.56 -9.08
C ALA A 636 2.63 -39.10 -10.19
N ALA A 637 2.67 -37.80 -10.50
CA ALA A 637 3.45 -37.27 -11.63
C ALA A 637 4.97 -37.41 -11.46
N VAL A 638 5.52 -37.21 -10.25
CA VAL A 638 6.99 -37.23 -10.03
C VAL A 638 7.69 -38.50 -10.53
N LYS A 639 7.00 -39.65 -10.45
CA LYS A 639 7.53 -40.95 -10.87
C LYS A 639 6.99 -41.44 -12.20
N ALA A 640 6.11 -40.68 -12.85
CA ALA A 640 5.50 -41.08 -14.12
C ALA A 640 6.49 -40.94 -15.29
N ASP A 641 6.46 -41.90 -16.21
CA ASP A 641 7.25 -41.86 -17.45
C ASP A 641 6.55 -41.07 -18.56
N LEU A 642 5.23 -40.98 -18.49
CA LEU A 642 4.37 -40.34 -19.49
C LEU A 642 3.03 -39.92 -18.87
N LEU A 643 2.45 -38.83 -19.36
CA LEU A 643 1.07 -38.43 -19.11
C LEU A 643 0.23 -38.56 -20.38
N ILE A 644 -0.93 -39.22 -20.28
CA ILE A 644 -2.05 -39.07 -21.23
C ILE A 644 -3.12 -38.21 -20.54
N GLY A 645 -3.32 -36.97 -20.99
CA GLY A 645 -4.21 -36.04 -20.29
C GLY A 645 -4.97 -35.12 -21.23
N LEU A 646 -6.19 -34.71 -20.84
CA LEU A 646 -7.07 -33.87 -21.64
C LEU A 646 -6.87 -32.36 -21.43
N GLY A 647 -5.68 -31.95 -21.00
CA GLY A 647 -5.28 -30.55 -20.88
C GLY A 647 -5.64 -29.88 -19.55
N GLY A 648 -5.22 -28.62 -19.41
CA GLY A 648 -5.47 -27.80 -18.23
C GLY A 648 -4.26 -27.68 -17.29
N THR A 649 -4.49 -27.10 -16.12
CA THR A 649 -3.45 -26.81 -15.11
C THR A 649 -2.68 -28.07 -14.70
N ALA A 650 -3.37 -29.22 -14.57
CA ALA A 650 -2.74 -30.47 -14.16
C ALA A 650 -1.71 -30.99 -15.19
N ASN A 651 -2.00 -30.85 -16.51
CA ASN A 651 -1.03 -31.19 -17.55
C ASN A 651 0.20 -30.29 -17.49
N GLN A 652 0.02 -28.99 -17.20
CA GLN A 652 1.15 -28.06 -17.03
C GLN A 652 2.01 -28.48 -15.85
N LEU A 653 1.41 -28.79 -14.69
CA LEU A 653 2.14 -29.28 -13.52
C LEU A 653 2.97 -30.53 -13.83
N CYS A 654 2.39 -31.50 -14.56
CA CYS A 654 3.10 -32.71 -14.95
C CYS A 654 4.27 -32.41 -15.90
N ALA A 655 4.06 -31.58 -16.91
CA ALA A 655 5.12 -31.17 -17.83
C ALA A 655 6.26 -30.46 -17.09
N GLY A 656 5.94 -29.58 -16.13
CA GLY A 656 6.94 -28.86 -15.34
C GLY A 656 7.70 -29.77 -14.36
N LEU A 657 7.09 -30.89 -13.94
CA LEU A 657 7.75 -31.99 -13.24
C LEU A 657 8.58 -32.89 -14.15
N GLY A 658 8.64 -32.60 -15.45
CA GLY A 658 9.39 -33.36 -16.43
C GLY A 658 8.64 -34.55 -17.03
N VAL A 659 7.34 -34.68 -16.81
CA VAL A 659 6.55 -35.75 -17.41
C VAL A 659 6.17 -35.35 -18.85
N PRO A 660 6.59 -36.11 -19.88
CA PRO A 660 6.15 -35.87 -21.25
C PRO A 660 4.64 -36.01 -21.38
N VAL A 661 3.99 -35.11 -22.13
CA VAL A 661 2.53 -35.04 -22.23
C VAL A 661 2.05 -35.48 -23.61
N VAL A 662 1.08 -36.38 -23.64
CA VAL A 662 0.27 -36.70 -24.81
C VAL A 662 -1.15 -36.21 -24.56
N SER A 663 -1.67 -35.42 -25.50
CA SER A 663 -3.02 -34.88 -25.43
C SER A 663 -3.69 -34.87 -26.79
N ILE A 664 -4.96 -34.48 -26.82
CA ILE A 664 -5.77 -34.42 -28.03
C ILE A 664 -5.75 -33.02 -28.67
N LEU A 665 -5.82 -32.99 -29.98
CA LEU A 665 -5.86 -31.81 -30.81
C LEU A 665 -7.27 -31.23 -30.81
N GLU A 666 -7.50 -30.26 -29.93
CA GLU A 666 -8.71 -29.44 -29.91
C GLU A 666 -8.35 -27.96 -29.96
N LYS A 667 -9.25 -27.14 -30.51
CA LYS A 667 -9.03 -25.68 -30.65
C LYS A 667 -8.65 -25.00 -29.32
N GLY A 668 -9.19 -25.47 -28.20
CA GLY A 668 -8.85 -24.97 -26.85
C GLY A 668 -7.47 -25.39 -26.34
N LYS A 669 -6.89 -26.48 -26.85
CA LYS A 669 -5.65 -27.11 -26.36
C LYS A 669 -4.40 -26.65 -27.11
N LEU A 670 -4.57 -26.03 -28.28
CA LEU A 670 -3.50 -25.34 -29.00
C LEU A 670 -2.79 -24.28 -28.14
N ILE A 671 -3.49 -23.73 -27.14
CA ILE A 671 -2.95 -22.79 -26.16
C ILE A 671 -1.86 -23.45 -25.31
N GLN A 672 -2.20 -24.59 -24.72
CA GLN A 672 -1.29 -25.37 -23.88
C GLN A 672 -0.08 -25.82 -24.70
N LYS A 673 -0.29 -26.28 -25.93
CA LYS A 673 0.78 -26.72 -26.82
C LYS A 673 1.79 -25.62 -27.13
N LYS A 674 1.37 -24.35 -27.24
CA LYS A 674 2.33 -23.26 -27.44
C LYS A 674 3.16 -22.94 -26.19
N LEU A 675 2.58 -23.12 -24.99
CA LEU A 675 3.31 -22.96 -23.72
C LEU A 675 4.27 -24.13 -23.48
N LEU A 676 3.79 -25.37 -23.64
CA LEU A 676 4.57 -26.59 -23.39
C LEU A 676 5.55 -26.90 -24.53
N LYS A 677 5.32 -26.38 -25.73
CA LYS A 677 6.13 -26.56 -26.94
C LYS A 677 6.44 -28.04 -27.16
N GLU A 678 7.70 -28.44 -27.08
CA GLU A 678 8.18 -29.80 -27.31
C GLU A 678 7.70 -30.78 -26.23
N ALA A 679 7.37 -30.31 -25.03
CA ALA A 679 6.96 -31.16 -23.90
C ALA A 679 5.58 -31.82 -24.07
N GLU A 680 4.80 -31.41 -25.06
CA GLU A 680 3.48 -31.96 -25.36
C GLU A 680 3.37 -32.43 -26.80
N VAL A 681 2.75 -33.58 -27.05
CA VAL A 681 2.33 -34.05 -28.37
C VAL A 681 0.81 -34.00 -28.45
N LEU A 682 0.28 -33.35 -29.50
CA LEU A 682 -1.16 -33.33 -29.78
C LEU A 682 -1.48 -34.29 -30.93
N VAL A 683 -2.44 -35.18 -30.72
CA VAL A 683 -2.94 -36.13 -31.72
C VAL A 683 -4.44 -35.99 -31.93
N LYS A 684 -5.03 -36.63 -32.95
CA LYS A 684 -6.49 -36.64 -33.10
C LYS A 684 -7.16 -37.28 -31.87
N ALA A 685 -8.40 -36.92 -31.59
CA ALA A 685 -9.17 -37.49 -30.48
C ALA A 685 -9.59 -38.93 -30.79
N ASP A 686 -8.62 -39.83 -30.79
CA ASP A 686 -8.75 -41.23 -31.14
C ASP A 686 -7.85 -42.10 -30.22
N PRO A 687 -8.35 -43.21 -29.66
CA PRO A 687 -7.57 -44.06 -28.76
C PRO A 687 -6.30 -44.64 -29.38
N LEU A 688 -6.33 -45.01 -30.67
CA LEU A 688 -5.19 -45.63 -31.36
C LEU A 688 -4.07 -44.61 -31.57
N GLU A 689 -4.44 -43.38 -31.93
CA GLU A 689 -3.50 -42.27 -32.11
C GLU A 689 -2.84 -41.87 -30.78
N LEU A 690 -3.60 -41.81 -29.68
CA LEU A 690 -3.07 -41.57 -28.33
C LEU A 690 -2.09 -42.67 -27.90
N ALA A 691 -2.47 -43.92 -28.08
CA ALA A 691 -1.63 -45.07 -27.75
C ALA A 691 -0.34 -45.11 -28.60
N ALA A 692 -0.43 -44.86 -29.91
CA ALA A 692 0.74 -44.85 -30.79
C ALA A 692 1.72 -43.72 -30.44
N ALA A 693 1.23 -42.52 -30.12
CA ALA A 693 2.09 -41.42 -29.68
C ALA A 693 2.74 -41.72 -28.32
N ALA A 694 1.99 -42.29 -27.38
CA ALA A 694 2.49 -42.73 -26.09
C ALA A 694 3.59 -43.80 -26.23
N GLU A 695 3.35 -44.83 -27.04
CA GLU A 695 4.30 -45.89 -27.35
C GLU A 695 5.60 -45.31 -27.91
N LYS A 696 5.52 -44.41 -28.90
CA LYS A 696 6.68 -43.75 -29.49
C LYS A 696 7.54 -43.04 -28.44
N ILE A 697 6.92 -42.27 -27.54
CA ILE A 697 7.65 -41.56 -26.48
C ILE A 697 8.26 -42.53 -25.47
N LEU A 698 7.56 -43.61 -25.13
CA LEU A 698 8.06 -44.62 -24.19
C LEU A 698 9.15 -45.53 -24.77
N THR A 699 9.29 -45.57 -26.10
CA THR A 699 10.27 -46.41 -26.82
C THR A 699 11.50 -45.64 -27.28
N ASP A 700 11.40 -44.32 -27.43
CA ASP A 700 12.49 -43.42 -27.81
C ASP A 700 12.98 -42.61 -26.58
N PRO A 701 14.08 -43.02 -25.92
CA PRO A 701 14.61 -42.33 -24.75
C PRO A 701 15.06 -40.90 -25.05
N ASP A 702 15.56 -40.62 -26.26
CA ASP A 702 16.05 -39.30 -26.65
C ASP A 702 14.90 -38.32 -26.85
N LEU A 703 13.80 -38.77 -27.49
CA LEU A 703 12.57 -38.00 -27.54
C LEU A 703 12.04 -37.73 -26.13
N ARG A 704 11.97 -38.76 -25.27
CA ARG A 704 11.46 -38.63 -23.91
C ARG A 704 12.27 -37.64 -23.08
N ASN A 705 13.59 -37.72 -23.13
CA ASN A 705 14.49 -36.80 -22.42
C ASN A 705 14.35 -35.36 -22.94
N ARG A 706 14.27 -35.16 -24.25
CA ARG A 706 14.03 -33.82 -24.83
C ARG A 706 12.69 -33.24 -24.37
N MET A 707 11.62 -34.03 -24.36
CA MET A 707 10.30 -33.59 -23.89
C MET A 707 10.33 -33.21 -22.40
N ARG A 708 10.99 -34.04 -21.57
CA ARG A 708 11.19 -33.77 -20.13
C ARG A 708 11.92 -32.44 -19.91
N ASP A 709 13.06 -32.28 -20.57
CA ASP A 709 13.90 -31.09 -20.40
C ASP A 709 13.22 -29.83 -20.97
N ALA A 710 12.39 -29.97 -22.01
CA ALA A 710 11.54 -28.90 -22.51
C ALA A 710 10.46 -28.50 -21.49
N GLY A 711 9.81 -29.46 -20.83
CA GLY A 711 8.76 -29.17 -19.84
C GLY A 711 9.29 -28.39 -18.64
N ILE A 712 10.42 -28.84 -18.08
CA ILE A 712 11.12 -28.17 -16.97
C ILE A 712 11.56 -26.78 -17.39
N ARG A 713 12.14 -26.62 -18.57
CA ARG A 713 12.63 -25.33 -19.08
C ARG A 713 11.51 -24.34 -19.40
N ASN A 714 10.40 -24.79 -19.95
CA ASN A 714 9.31 -23.91 -20.39
C ASN A 714 8.44 -23.41 -19.23
N LEU A 715 8.31 -24.18 -18.15
CA LEU A 715 7.51 -23.80 -16.99
C LEU A 715 8.37 -23.31 -15.80
N GLY A 716 9.63 -23.70 -15.74
CA GLY A 716 10.51 -23.43 -14.62
C GLY A 716 10.23 -24.31 -13.39
N GLY A 717 10.99 -24.05 -12.33
CA GLY A 717 10.78 -24.66 -11.00
C GLY A 717 9.71 -23.93 -10.18
N THR A 718 9.56 -24.36 -8.93
CA THR A 718 8.76 -23.63 -7.93
C THR A 718 9.49 -22.35 -7.47
N GLY A 719 8.77 -21.43 -6.83
CA GLY A 719 9.37 -20.23 -6.22
C GLY A 719 9.12 -18.93 -6.99
N ALA A 720 8.34 -18.95 -8.07
CA ALA A 720 8.02 -17.72 -8.81
C ALA A 720 7.28 -16.71 -7.92
N LEU A 721 6.42 -17.18 -7.02
CA LEU A 721 5.71 -16.31 -6.06
C LEU A 721 6.62 -15.79 -4.94
N ASP A 722 7.75 -16.44 -4.63
CA ASP A 722 8.70 -15.92 -3.63
C ASP A 722 9.38 -14.64 -4.11
N HIS A 723 9.66 -14.52 -5.41
CA HIS A 723 10.16 -13.27 -6.00
C HIS A 723 9.16 -12.12 -5.87
N VAL A 724 7.85 -12.40 -6.00
CA VAL A 724 6.79 -11.41 -5.78
C VAL A 724 6.79 -10.94 -4.33
N VAL A 725 6.89 -11.88 -3.38
CA VAL A 725 6.92 -11.58 -1.94
C VAL A 725 8.17 -10.79 -1.57
N GLU A 726 9.33 -11.13 -2.13
CA GLU A 726 10.60 -10.44 -1.87
C GLU A 726 10.59 -9.01 -2.43
N TYR A 727 10.01 -8.79 -3.61
CA TYR A 727 9.80 -7.43 -4.12
C TYR A 727 8.88 -6.61 -3.20
N CYS A 728 7.81 -7.21 -2.68
CA CYS A 728 6.93 -6.53 -1.74
C CYS A 728 7.65 -6.22 -0.43
N ALA A 729 8.50 -7.12 0.06
CA ALA A 729 9.30 -6.92 1.26
C ALA A 729 10.28 -5.75 1.10
N SER A 730 11.02 -5.71 -0.01
CA SER A 730 12.11 -4.76 -0.27
C SER A 730 11.63 -3.47 -0.95
N ALA A 731 11.14 -3.55 -2.18
CA ALA A 731 10.81 -2.39 -3.02
C ALA A 731 9.56 -1.63 -2.56
N LEU A 732 8.58 -2.34 -1.98
CA LEU A 732 7.43 -1.70 -1.32
C LEU A 732 7.67 -1.45 0.17
N GLY A 733 8.74 -2.02 0.75
CA GLY A 733 9.12 -1.81 2.14
C GLY A 733 8.16 -2.42 3.16
N TRP A 734 7.44 -3.49 2.81
CA TRP A 734 6.49 -4.13 3.73
C TRP A 734 7.18 -4.78 4.94
N ASP A 735 8.40 -5.28 4.76
CA ASP A 735 9.23 -5.78 5.87
C ASP A 735 9.52 -4.69 6.90
N ASN A 736 9.89 -3.51 6.40
CA ASN A 736 10.17 -2.37 7.24
C ASN A 736 8.90 -1.90 7.97
N ARG A 737 7.74 -1.90 7.31
CA ARG A 737 6.45 -1.58 7.94
C ARG A 737 6.09 -2.54 9.07
N CYS A 738 6.23 -3.85 8.85
CA CYS A 738 6.02 -4.86 9.89
C CYS A 738 6.94 -4.62 11.10
N LYS A 739 8.24 -4.39 10.86
CA LYS A 739 9.22 -4.13 11.92
C LYS A 739 8.91 -2.86 12.71
N VAL A 740 8.55 -1.77 12.02
CA VAL A 740 8.15 -0.50 12.66
C VAL A 740 6.90 -0.69 13.51
N TYR A 741 5.88 -1.37 12.99
CA TYR A 741 4.66 -1.66 13.74
C TYR A 741 4.93 -2.51 14.99
N GLU A 742 5.67 -3.61 14.87
CA GLU A 742 6.00 -4.49 16.00
C GLU A 742 6.81 -3.76 17.09
N LYS A 743 7.82 -3.00 16.68
CA LYS A 743 8.67 -2.23 17.61
C LYS A 743 7.85 -1.15 18.33
N TYR A 744 7.03 -0.41 17.60
CA TYR A 744 6.18 0.63 18.19
C TYR A 744 5.11 0.02 19.10
N ARG A 745 4.48 -1.09 18.69
CA ARG A 745 3.53 -1.84 19.51
C ARG A 745 4.14 -2.30 20.83
N SER A 746 5.32 -2.93 20.79
CA SER A 746 6.01 -3.38 22.00
C SER A 746 6.33 -2.23 22.95
N PHE A 747 6.72 -1.07 22.40
CA PHE A 747 6.94 0.14 23.19
C PHE A 747 5.66 0.62 23.90
N ILE A 748 4.52 0.66 23.19
CA ILE A 748 3.23 1.06 23.78
C ILE A 748 2.76 0.07 24.83
N GLU A 749 2.83 -1.24 24.56
CA GLU A 749 2.43 -2.29 25.52
C GLU A 749 3.23 -2.20 26.84
N LYS A 750 4.55 -1.94 26.75
CA LYS A 750 5.40 -1.72 27.94
C LYS A 750 4.96 -0.49 28.74
N ARG A 751 4.65 0.62 28.05
CA ARG A 751 4.25 1.88 28.69
C ARG A 751 2.89 1.77 29.36
N SER A 752 1.93 1.05 28.74
CA SER A 752 0.64 0.73 29.34
C SER A 752 0.79 -0.19 30.56
N GLY A 753 1.70 -1.16 30.52
CA GLY A 753 1.99 -2.07 31.63
C GLY A 753 2.66 -1.39 32.84
N SER A 754 3.56 -0.44 32.60
CA SER A 754 4.19 0.37 33.68
C SER A 754 3.22 1.37 34.34
N GLY A 755 2.17 1.80 33.64
CA GLY A 755 1.13 2.68 34.20
C GLY A 755 0.36 2.04 35.37
N SER A 756 0.18 0.71 35.33
CA SER A 756 -0.48 -0.04 36.42
C SER A 756 0.32 -0.07 37.72
N THR A 757 1.63 0.19 37.69
CA THR A 757 2.49 0.24 38.89
C THR A 757 2.75 1.67 39.36
N ALA A 758 2.77 2.65 38.45
CA ALA A 758 2.95 4.07 38.79
C ALA A 758 1.69 4.74 39.36
N GLU A 759 0.47 4.27 39.04
CA GLU A 759 -0.77 4.75 39.67
C GLU A 759 -0.96 4.26 41.14
N LYS A 760 0.00 3.52 41.70
CA LYS A 760 0.02 3.18 43.14
C LYS A 760 0.98 4.04 43.97
N GLU A 761 1.75 4.94 43.37
CA GLU A 761 2.72 5.80 44.08
C GLU A 761 2.66 7.29 43.70
N LEU A 762 1.49 7.79 43.27
CA LEU A 762 1.22 9.24 43.15
C LEU A 762 -0.04 9.64 43.91
#